data_AF-A0A0N0N521-F1
#
_entry.id   AF-A0A0N0N521-F1
#
_cell.length_a   1.000
_cell.length_b   1.000
_cell.length_c   1.000
_cell.angle_alpha   90.00
_cell.angle_beta   90.00
_cell.angle_gamma   90.00
#
_symmetry.space_group_name_H-M   'P 1'
#
loop_
_entity.id
_entity.type
_entity.pdbx_description
1 polymer ?
#
loop_
_entity_poly.entity_id
_entity_poly.type
_entity_poly.pdbx_seq_one_letter_code
_entity_poly.pdbx_strand_id
1 'polypeptide(L)'
;MSGKSRCTQQPQAAEGASSGAPAQALHSPLPPAHSADLNAYDTLRLGLNRAVAVAQATGGMVHLGPPRSSGLYLAVESNVKGPGTQRWEEIDRRSPEAPAYAVRINAPAWTAPTSPESAACLPGVPSGAGLLSVPVPASDEPLGVLSVFTRTPEAPALHQQLTSVASWIADCLRDSPGPPRPEGAERPADYDTTELPVGFWGWDFGTGKVIWDDAALGILGIDAKGFDGQIRTWRRLVHPQDLPQMLARADEAIRAHTPYQAEFRIRQPDTGMRPVEVRGQASSADDGSGPRLAGIVRAITTGHLAKEPAEQAPSTVRGGFLAVDRSWRIIFADPEAERLLAPSRQFLGQVLWDAVPALCSPDMEEAGRQAEGGPTELDVRTYTGRRLQVRLAPLPDGLTGCVTDIGRTRHPQANEASAEGAPVERTARIVELTRALAGAVTGHDVADVMATHMVPLFDAKDVSVWTHENGRAFLMGSAGPKESLRRFEGARIAELPTSSQAFFEGTLDFISSAEEFIGRFPALADLPAASGAQAWAILPLIASGRTVGASCLIYEHPHVFSHVERTLFTAMSGMVAQALERARLYDAEHRRAQELQRGLLPRRLPALNAVTACARYQPAGDGTCAGGDWYDVIPLSAEQVALVIGDVMGHGVSEAVAMGRLRTAGRTLADLEQPLDELFFHLNEIVSGLGDGFYATCLCIVYDPVSRMCQAITAGHPPPVILRPDGTSYFPDLPVNPPLGAATPPFDTAEFSLPDGSILALYTDGLVESGGLDIAEGMARLACHLRPAHVQATETLDDLCDRLITTLLPDQRSRDDSALLVARTQALAPENISCLQLQDDPTAAGQARGHVRAQLAAWNLDELIMTTELVASELVGNVVRHARGPITLRLLRGRTLVCEVADASPAMPRIRRAADTDENGRGLQLISAVTSRWGARYSGSGKCIWTEQPLSADPLGERISYESV
;
A
#
# COMPACT_ATOMS: atom_id res chain seq x y z
N MET A 1 22.44 30.92 76.70
CA MET A 1 22.28 29.92 77.78
C MET A 1 21.79 28.65 77.13
N SER A 2 22.69 27.67 76.92
CA SER A 2 22.84 26.47 77.77
C SER A 2 21.53 25.68 77.86
N GLY A 3 21.46 24.38 77.58
CA GLY A 3 22.44 23.34 77.28
C GLY A 3 21.62 22.08 77.01
N LYS A 4 21.91 21.33 75.94
CA LYS A 4 22.82 20.16 75.92
C LYS A 4 22.50 19.08 76.97
N SER A 5 22.32 17.87 76.41
CA SER A 5 22.80 16.56 76.88
C SER A 5 21.80 15.70 77.67
N ARG A 6 21.68 14.38 77.47
CA ARG A 6 22.13 13.39 76.45
C ARG A 6 21.71 12.02 77.01
N CYS A 7 21.22 11.11 76.16
CA CYS A 7 21.49 9.66 76.23
C CYS A 7 21.05 9.05 74.88
N THR A 8 21.93 8.81 73.90
CA THR A 8 22.61 7.52 73.55
C THR A 8 21.66 6.34 73.34
N GLN A 9 21.67 5.56 72.24
CA GLN A 9 22.41 5.60 70.95
C GLN A 9 21.82 4.52 70.00
N GLN A 10 22.06 4.70 68.68
CA GLN A 10 21.98 3.78 67.51
C GLN A 10 20.82 3.95 66.50
N PRO A 11 21.09 3.80 65.18
CA PRO A 11 20.91 4.91 64.23
C PRO A 11 19.79 4.73 63.17
N GLN A 12 19.11 5.85 62.85
CA GLN A 12 18.48 6.18 61.55
C GLN A 12 19.58 6.70 60.58
N ALA A 13 19.47 6.80 59.25
CA ALA A 13 18.35 7.00 58.34
C ALA A 13 18.81 6.55 56.92
N ALA A 14 17.93 6.29 55.94
CA ALA A 14 17.27 7.35 55.19
C ALA A 14 15.90 6.92 54.63
N GLU A 15 14.96 7.86 54.75
CA GLU A 15 13.62 7.85 54.17
C GLU A 15 13.66 7.81 52.64
N GLY A 16 12.86 6.91 52.05
CA GLY A 16 12.43 6.96 50.66
C GLY A 16 10.92 6.91 50.64
N ALA A 17 10.29 7.98 50.12
CA ALA A 17 8.86 8.20 50.11
C ALA A 17 8.08 7.00 49.52
N SER A 18 7.17 6.45 50.32
CA SER A 18 6.15 5.51 49.87
C SER A 18 5.08 6.25 49.06
N SER A 19 5.04 6.05 47.74
CA SER A 19 3.89 6.45 46.93
C SER A 19 2.77 5.40 47.09
N GLY A 20 1.76 5.78 47.86
CA GLY A 20 0.49 5.06 47.94
C GLY A 20 -0.36 5.28 46.70
N ALA A 21 -0.98 4.18 46.24
CA ALA A 21 -2.08 4.04 45.27
C ALA A 21 -1.73 4.16 43.76
N PRO A 22 -2.26 3.25 42.90
CA PRO A 22 -3.69 2.94 42.88
C PRO A 22 -4.03 1.43 42.85
N ALA A 23 -4.06 0.79 44.02
CA ALA A 23 -4.91 -0.41 44.18
C ALA A 23 -6.41 -0.04 44.25
N GLN A 24 -6.75 1.25 44.42
CA GLN A 24 -8.14 1.75 44.49
C GLN A 24 -8.76 2.13 43.14
N ALA A 25 -7.98 2.32 42.06
CA ALA A 25 -8.54 2.63 40.72
C ALA A 25 -9.12 1.38 40.00
N LEU A 26 -8.75 0.18 40.44
CA LEU A 26 -9.21 -1.09 39.89
C LEU A 26 -10.59 -1.52 40.42
N HIS A 27 -11.34 -0.66 41.11
CA HIS A 27 -12.71 -0.93 41.55
C HIS A 27 -13.76 0.06 41.03
N SER A 28 -13.36 1.07 40.25
CA SER A 28 -14.31 2.01 39.64
C SER A 28 -15.16 1.31 38.56
N PRO A 29 -16.46 1.65 38.43
CA PRO A 29 -17.28 1.18 37.31
C PRO A 29 -16.66 1.65 35.99
N LEU A 30 -16.74 0.80 34.95
CA LEU A 30 -16.36 1.20 33.59
C LEU A 30 -17.16 2.46 33.21
N PRO A 31 -16.54 3.48 32.60
CA PRO A 31 -17.26 4.67 32.16
C PRO A 31 -18.36 4.28 31.16
N PRO A 32 -19.51 4.97 31.15
CA PRO A 32 -20.56 4.70 30.15
C PRO A 32 -20.00 4.91 28.75
N ALA A 33 -20.36 4.03 27.81
CA ALA A 33 -19.79 3.97 26.45
C ALA A 33 -19.82 5.33 25.72
N HIS A 34 -20.85 6.16 25.96
CA HIS A 34 -21.02 7.47 25.32
C HIS A 34 -20.26 8.64 25.98
N SER A 35 -19.50 8.42 27.07
CA SER A 35 -18.77 9.50 27.78
C SER A 35 -17.25 9.40 27.66
N ALA A 36 -16.75 8.44 26.90
CA ALA A 36 -15.32 8.19 26.76
C ALA A 36 -14.85 8.68 25.38
N ASP A 37 -14.16 9.82 25.33
CA ASP A 37 -13.39 10.28 24.17
C ASP A 37 -12.15 9.37 23.95
N LEU A 38 -12.34 8.05 23.93
CA LEU A 38 -11.28 7.06 23.79
C LEU A 38 -11.31 6.51 22.37
N ASN A 39 -10.15 6.45 21.72
CA ASN A 39 -10.01 5.74 20.46
C ASN A 39 -10.23 4.22 20.65
N ALA A 40 -10.39 3.49 19.53
CA ALA A 40 -10.66 2.05 19.55
C ALA A 40 -9.57 1.24 20.28
N TYR A 41 -8.29 1.62 20.14
CA TYR A 41 -7.17 0.93 20.79
C TYR A 41 -7.18 1.10 22.32
N ASP A 42 -7.41 2.32 22.80
CA ASP A 42 -7.46 2.62 24.23
C ASP A 42 -8.68 1.98 24.90
N THR A 43 -9.80 1.91 24.19
CA THR A 43 -11.01 1.17 24.62
C THR A 43 -10.71 -0.32 24.81
N LEU A 44 -10.09 -0.95 23.82
CA LEU A 44 -9.71 -2.35 23.86
C LEU A 44 -8.72 -2.64 24.99
N ARG A 45 -7.70 -1.77 25.16
CA ARG A 45 -6.68 -1.91 26.21
C ARG A 45 -7.26 -1.73 27.61
N LEU A 46 -8.16 -0.77 27.79
CA LEU A 46 -8.84 -0.53 29.07
C LEU A 46 -9.75 -1.73 29.42
N GLY A 47 -10.53 -2.22 28.45
CA GLY A 47 -11.37 -3.40 28.61
C GLY A 47 -10.55 -4.65 28.94
N LEU A 48 -9.43 -4.88 28.24
CA LEU A 48 -8.53 -5.99 28.52
C LEU A 48 -7.90 -5.92 29.91
N ASN A 49 -7.38 -4.76 30.31
CA ASN A 49 -6.82 -4.58 31.65
C ASN A 49 -7.85 -4.82 32.75
N ARG A 50 -9.11 -4.42 32.51
CA ARG A 50 -10.23 -4.70 33.42
C ARG A 50 -10.52 -6.19 33.49
N ALA A 51 -10.57 -6.88 32.36
CA ALA A 51 -10.79 -8.32 32.29
C ALA A 51 -9.71 -9.10 33.06
N VAL A 52 -8.44 -8.74 32.85
CA VAL A 52 -7.29 -9.35 33.55
C VAL A 52 -7.39 -9.13 35.06
N ALA A 53 -7.74 -7.91 35.49
CA ALA A 53 -7.89 -7.58 36.91
C ALA A 53 -9.05 -8.32 37.59
N VAL A 54 -10.23 -8.35 36.95
CA VAL A 54 -11.43 -9.00 37.51
C VAL A 54 -11.25 -10.52 37.57
N ALA A 55 -10.56 -11.10 36.59
CA ALA A 55 -10.25 -12.53 36.56
C ALA A 55 -9.06 -12.93 37.46
N GLN A 56 -8.35 -11.95 38.06
CA GLN A 56 -7.03 -12.16 38.68
C GLN A 56 -6.09 -12.98 37.76
N ALA A 57 -6.20 -12.73 36.45
CA ALA A 57 -5.51 -13.46 35.42
C ALA A 57 -4.03 -13.04 35.35
N THR A 58 -3.17 -13.95 34.88
CA THR A 58 -1.75 -13.66 34.66
C THR A 58 -1.51 -12.83 33.40
N GLY A 59 -2.49 -12.77 32.50
CA GLY A 59 -2.49 -11.96 31.28
C GLY A 59 -3.76 -12.18 30.47
N GLY A 60 -3.86 -11.57 29.30
CA GLY A 60 -4.98 -11.76 28.39
C GLY A 60 -4.76 -11.12 27.03
N MET A 61 -5.72 -11.36 26.13
CA MET A 61 -5.70 -10.97 24.72
C MET A 61 -7.11 -10.57 24.27
N VAL A 62 -7.20 -9.67 23.29
CA VAL A 62 -8.43 -9.44 22.53
C VAL A 62 -8.14 -9.65 21.05
N HIS A 63 -8.92 -10.50 20.41
CA HIS A 63 -8.87 -10.70 18.97
C HIS A 63 -10.13 -10.14 18.32
N LEU A 64 -9.98 -9.45 17.19
CA LEU A 64 -11.08 -8.93 16.40
C LEU A 64 -11.03 -9.50 14.98
N GLY A 65 -12.17 -9.66 14.34
CA GLY A 65 -12.22 -10.06 12.93
C GLY A 65 -13.51 -9.62 12.28
N PRO A 66 -13.50 -9.20 11.00
CA PRO A 66 -14.72 -8.82 10.30
C PRO A 66 -15.77 -9.96 10.36
N PRO A 67 -17.08 -9.65 10.38
CA PRO A 67 -18.10 -10.68 10.21
C PRO A 67 -17.79 -11.51 8.95
N ARG A 68 -17.89 -12.83 9.03
CA ARG A 68 -17.55 -13.79 7.96
C ARG A 68 -16.06 -13.91 7.55
N SER A 69 -15.10 -13.31 8.27
CA SER A 69 -13.67 -13.58 8.03
C SER A 69 -13.29 -14.98 8.49
N SER A 70 -12.30 -15.60 7.83
CA SER A 70 -11.74 -16.88 8.29
C SER A 70 -10.79 -16.72 9.49
N GLY A 71 -10.23 -15.52 9.72
CA GLY A 71 -9.27 -15.24 10.79
C GLY A 71 -9.79 -14.27 11.85
N LEU A 72 -9.31 -14.44 13.09
CA LEU A 72 -9.38 -13.51 14.21
C LEU A 72 -7.97 -12.96 14.44
N TYR A 73 -7.81 -11.64 14.42
CA TYR A 73 -6.52 -10.96 14.50
C TYR A 73 -6.32 -10.34 15.88
N LEU A 74 -5.12 -10.47 16.43
CA LEU A 74 -4.79 -9.90 17.74
C LEU A 74 -4.85 -8.37 17.68
N ALA A 75 -5.73 -7.78 18.48
CA ALA A 75 -5.91 -6.33 18.53
C ALA A 75 -5.16 -5.70 19.71
N VAL A 76 -5.19 -6.33 20.89
CA VAL A 76 -4.41 -5.92 22.08
C VAL A 76 -4.05 -7.14 22.94
N GLU A 77 -2.92 -7.05 23.63
CA GLU A 77 -2.47 -8.06 24.59
C GLU A 77 -1.98 -7.42 25.89
N SER A 78 -1.97 -8.21 26.97
CA SER A 78 -1.51 -7.79 28.29
C SER A 78 -0.82 -8.97 28.98
N ASN A 79 0.47 -8.82 29.30
CA ASN A 79 1.31 -9.81 29.98
C ASN A 79 1.41 -11.19 29.29
N VAL A 80 1.40 -11.21 27.95
CA VAL A 80 1.75 -12.39 27.14
C VAL A 80 3.18 -12.18 26.63
N LYS A 81 4.17 -12.93 27.12
CA LYS A 81 5.59 -12.72 26.77
C LYS A 81 6.27 -14.06 26.44
N GLY A 82 7.03 -14.11 25.34
CA GLY A 82 7.93 -15.21 24.99
C GLY A 82 7.95 -15.55 23.49
N PRO A 83 8.97 -16.30 23.00
CA PRO A 83 9.01 -16.77 21.62
C PRO A 83 7.81 -17.68 21.33
N GLY A 84 6.96 -17.24 20.41
CA GLY A 84 5.77 -17.95 19.94
C GLY A 84 4.42 -17.25 20.18
N THR A 85 4.43 -16.00 20.64
CA THR A 85 3.26 -15.09 20.56
C THR A 85 2.75 -14.88 19.13
N GLN A 86 3.61 -15.08 18.11
CA GLN A 86 3.23 -15.08 16.68
C GLN A 86 2.04 -16.01 16.36
N ARG A 87 1.91 -17.13 17.07
CA ARG A 87 0.77 -18.05 16.88
C ARG A 87 -0.57 -17.41 17.26
N TRP A 88 -0.55 -16.42 18.15
CA TRP A 88 -1.74 -15.70 18.58
C TRP A 88 -1.99 -14.44 17.76
N GLU A 89 -1.11 -14.05 16.83
CA GLU A 89 -1.32 -12.87 15.96
C GLU A 89 -2.52 -13.07 15.03
N GLU A 90 -2.71 -14.29 14.52
CA GLU A 90 -3.88 -14.69 13.74
C GLU A 90 -4.37 -16.08 14.18
N ILE A 91 -5.67 -16.19 14.46
CA ILE A 91 -6.34 -17.44 14.82
C ILE A 91 -7.41 -17.74 13.77
N ASP A 92 -7.31 -18.89 13.09
CA ASP A 92 -8.38 -19.37 12.21
C ASP A 92 -9.66 -19.63 13.04
N ARG A 93 -10.82 -19.11 12.63
CA ARG A 93 -12.12 -19.34 13.27
C ARG A 93 -12.53 -20.82 13.28
N ARG A 94 -11.94 -21.64 12.42
CA ARG A 94 -12.16 -23.10 12.38
C ARG A 94 -11.28 -23.84 13.38
N SER A 95 -10.27 -23.17 13.93
CA SER A 95 -9.28 -23.77 14.82
C SER A 95 -9.93 -24.29 16.12
N PRO A 96 -9.42 -25.40 16.70
CA PRO A 96 -10.03 -26.01 17.88
C PRO A 96 -9.71 -25.27 19.20
N GLU A 97 -8.89 -24.21 19.18
CA GLU A 97 -8.52 -23.44 20.36
C GLU A 97 -9.69 -22.64 20.96
N ALA A 98 -9.62 -22.37 22.26
CA ALA A 98 -10.67 -21.69 23.03
C ALA A 98 -11.18 -20.38 22.38
N PRO A 99 -10.32 -19.48 21.85
CA PRO A 99 -10.78 -18.22 21.26
C PRO A 99 -11.64 -18.43 20.01
N ALA A 100 -11.21 -19.30 19.08
CA ALA A 100 -11.97 -19.63 17.88
C ALA A 100 -13.24 -20.41 18.21
N TYR A 101 -13.16 -21.33 19.17
CA TYR A 101 -14.31 -22.10 19.63
C TYR A 101 -15.38 -21.21 20.26
N ALA A 102 -15.01 -20.25 21.11
CA ALA A 102 -15.93 -19.31 21.77
C ALA A 102 -16.71 -18.44 20.77
N VAL A 103 -16.04 -17.95 19.72
CA VAL A 103 -16.69 -17.20 18.64
C VAL A 103 -17.67 -18.08 17.88
N ARG A 104 -17.25 -19.30 17.52
CA ARG A 104 -18.07 -20.24 16.72
C ARG A 104 -19.35 -20.67 17.42
N ILE A 105 -19.31 -20.90 18.73
CA ILE A 105 -20.49 -21.28 19.51
C ILE A 105 -21.23 -20.06 20.08
N ASN A 106 -20.67 -18.85 19.90
CA ASN A 106 -21.12 -17.61 20.51
C ASN A 106 -21.43 -17.75 22.02
N ALA A 107 -20.51 -18.39 22.74
CA ALA A 107 -20.61 -18.60 24.18
C ALA A 107 -19.21 -18.72 24.80
N PRO A 108 -19.06 -18.46 26.12
CA PRO A 108 -17.79 -18.63 26.80
C PRO A 108 -17.21 -20.04 26.62
N ALA A 109 -15.92 -20.12 26.31
CA ALA A 109 -15.18 -21.38 26.20
C ALA A 109 -13.99 -21.39 27.16
N TRP A 110 -13.79 -22.53 27.82
CA TRP A 110 -12.66 -22.75 28.73
C TRP A 110 -11.79 -23.89 28.22
N THR A 111 -10.49 -23.64 28.13
CA THR A 111 -9.47 -24.67 27.93
C THR A 111 -8.69 -24.86 29.23
N ALA A 112 -8.75 -26.06 29.79
CA ALA A 112 -8.09 -26.39 31.05
C ALA A 112 -6.55 -26.24 30.98
N PRO A 113 -5.87 -26.00 32.13
CA PRO A 113 -4.42 -25.95 32.18
C PRO A 113 -3.84 -27.29 31.71
N THR A 114 -3.00 -27.27 30.68
CA THR A 114 -2.45 -28.49 30.09
C THR A 114 -1.22 -28.98 30.86
N SER A 115 -0.85 -30.27 30.70
CA SER A 115 0.40 -30.81 31.25
C SER A 115 1.62 -30.06 30.71
N PRO A 116 2.79 -30.09 31.39
CA PRO A 116 4.02 -29.47 30.87
C PRO A 116 4.40 -29.95 29.45
N GLU A 117 4.05 -31.17 29.07
CA GLU A 117 4.27 -31.72 27.72
C GLU A 117 3.33 -31.11 26.67
N SER A 118 2.12 -30.72 27.05
CA SER A 118 1.15 -30.04 26.18
C SER A 118 1.31 -28.51 26.16
N ALA A 119 1.91 -27.91 27.19
CA ALA A 119 2.28 -26.49 27.21
C ALA A 119 3.34 -26.16 26.15
N ALA A 120 4.16 -27.14 25.74
CA ALA A 120 5.09 -27.02 24.60
C ALA A 120 4.37 -26.79 23.26
N CYS A 121 3.08 -27.17 23.15
CA CYS A 121 2.26 -26.95 21.95
C CYS A 121 1.52 -25.60 21.94
N LEU A 122 1.58 -24.82 23.04
CA LEU A 122 0.93 -23.51 23.19
C LEU A 122 1.97 -22.46 23.65
N PRO A 123 2.82 -21.97 22.72
CA PRO A 123 3.83 -20.98 23.06
C PRO A 123 3.19 -19.69 23.61
N GLY A 124 3.78 -19.12 24.67
CA GLY A 124 3.31 -17.86 25.29
C GLY A 124 2.23 -18.02 26.38
N VAL A 125 1.71 -19.24 26.61
CA VAL A 125 0.78 -19.50 27.74
C VAL A 125 1.58 -19.78 29.02
N PRO A 126 1.32 -19.08 30.14
CA PRO A 126 1.99 -19.36 31.41
C PRO A 126 1.79 -20.81 31.85
N SER A 127 2.86 -21.50 32.21
CA SER A 127 2.80 -22.90 32.67
C SER A 127 1.83 -23.04 33.85
N GLY A 128 0.82 -23.91 33.71
CA GLY A 128 -0.21 -24.13 34.73
C GLY A 128 -1.41 -23.17 34.68
N ALA A 129 -1.54 -22.30 33.67
CA ALA A 129 -2.74 -21.52 33.39
C ALA A 129 -3.60 -22.16 32.29
N GLY A 130 -4.92 -22.11 32.44
CA GLY A 130 -5.90 -22.37 31.39
C GLY A 130 -6.35 -21.07 30.71
N LEU A 131 -7.05 -21.20 29.58
CA LEU A 131 -7.49 -20.09 28.74
C LEU A 131 -9.02 -19.96 28.76
N LEU A 132 -9.53 -18.84 29.28
CA LEU A 132 -10.95 -18.51 29.29
C LEU A 132 -11.24 -17.47 28.21
N SER A 133 -12.10 -17.78 27.27
CA SER A 133 -12.44 -16.95 26.12
C SER A 133 -13.93 -16.63 26.07
N VAL A 134 -14.29 -15.37 25.90
CA VAL A 134 -15.69 -14.87 25.84
C VAL A 134 -15.88 -14.06 24.56
N PRO A 135 -16.93 -14.33 23.76
CA PRO A 135 -17.18 -13.57 22.53
C PRO A 135 -17.50 -12.10 22.82
N VAL A 136 -17.00 -11.21 21.97
CA VAL A 136 -17.39 -9.79 21.94
C VAL A 136 -18.66 -9.68 21.09
N PRO A 137 -19.82 -9.35 21.68
CA PRO A 137 -21.11 -9.45 21.01
C PRO A 137 -21.26 -8.45 19.84
N ALA A 138 -22.05 -8.83 18.83
CA ALA A 138 -22.51 -7.96 17.75
C ALA A 138 -23.93 -8.36 17.31
N SER A 139 -24.50 -7.65 16.33
CA SER A 139 -25.87 -7.89 15.86
C SER A 139 -26.08 -9.24 15.17
N ASP A 140 -25.10 -9.72 14.38
CA ASP A 140 -25.22 -10.96 13.58
C ASP A 140 -24.22 -12.05 14.00
N GLU A 141 -22.94 -11.70 14.15
CA GLU A 141 -21.85 -12.62 14.54
C GLU A 141 -20.90 -11.86 15.50
N PRO A 142 -20.25 -12.52 16.48
CA PRO A 142 -19.32 -11.83 17.37
C PRO A 142 -18.24 -11.04 16.61
N LEU A 143 -17.98 -9.79 17.04
CA LEU A 143 -16.92 -8.93 16.49
C LEU A 143 -15.53 -9.51 16.73
N GLY A 144 -15.41 -10.38 17.73
CA GLY A 144 -14.16 -10.91 18.20
C GLY A 144 -14.31 -11.69 19.48
N VAL A 145 -13.21 -11.83 20.22
CA VAL A 145 -13.14 -12.61 21.45
C VAL A 145 -12.16 -11.98 22.44
N LEU A 146 -12.57 -11.92 23.70
CA LEU A 146 -11.76 -11.52 24.84
C LEU A 146 -11.29 -12.79 25.57
N SER A 147 -9.99 -12.96 25.72
CA SER A 147 -9.38 -14.14 26.33
C SER A 147 -8.48 -13.79 27.51
N VAL A 148 -8.54 -14.54 28.60
CA VAL A 148 -7.70 -14.34 29.80
C VAL A 148 -7.08 -15.64 30.29
N PHE A 149 -5.84 -15.56 30.77
CA PHE A 149 -5.09 -16.70 31.33
C PHE A 149 -5.34 -16.82 32.83
N THR A 150 -6.10 -17.82 33.25
CA THR A 150 -6.44 -18.05 34.67
C THR A 150 -6.13 -19.47 35.11
N ARG A 151 -5.94 -19.70 36.41
CA ARG A 151 -5.61 -21.05 36.96
C ARG A 151 -6.84 -21.82 37.44
N THR A 152 -7.99 -21.17 37.59
CA THR A 152 -9.21 -21.80 38.14
C THR A 152 -10.26 -21.99 37.05
N PRO A 153 -10.82 -23.21 36.90
CA PRO A 153 -11.90 -23.47 35.97
C PRO A 153 -13.23 -22.97 36.54
N GLU A 154 -14.01 -22.27 35.72
CA GLU A 154 -15.48 -22.25 35.80
C GLU A 154 -16.12 -21.72 37.10
N ALA A 155 -15.93 -20.44 37.43
CA ALA A 155 -16.93 -19.72 38.23
C ALA A 155 -17.94 -19.07 37.27
N PRO A 156 -19.25 -19.40 37.31
CA PRO A 156 -20.27 -18.72 36.51
C PRO A 156 -20.26 -17.19 36.69
N ALA A 157 -19.90 -16.73 37.89
CA ALA A 157 -19.70 -15.32 38.21
C ALA A 157 -18.57 -14.67 37.37
N LEU A 158 -17.48 -15.40 37.10
CA LEU A 158 -16.38 -14.91 36.28
C LEU A 158 -16.77 -14.83 34.80
N HIS A 159 -17.53 -15.81 34.30
CA HIS A 159 -18.07 -15.77 32.94
C HIS A 159 -18.97 -14.55 32.76
N GLN A 160 -19.86 -14.30 33.72
CA GLN A 160 -20.76 -13.14 33.70
C GLN A 160 -19.98 -11.82 33.70
N GLN A 161 -18.95 -11.71 34.54
CA GLN A 161 -18.11 -10.51 34.63
C GLN A 161 -17.34 -10.23 33.34
N LEU A 162 -16.72 -11.26 32.75
CA LEU A 162 -16.00 -11.11 31.47
C LEU A 162 -16.96 -10.82 30.31
N THR A 163 -18.15 -11.39 30.32
CA THR A 163 -19.20 -11.08 29.34
C THR A 163 -19.64 -9.62 29.45
N SER A 164 -19.80 -9.08 30.67
CA SER A 164 -20.10 -7.66 30.85
C SER A 164 -18.99 -6.74 30.31
N VAL A 165 -17.71 -7.13 30.47
CA VAL A 165 -16.58 -6.39 29.90
C VAL A 165 -16.59 -6.48 28.37
N ALA A 166 -16.87 -7.66 27.80
CA ALA A 166 -16.96 -7.87 26.35
C ALA A 166 -18.13 -7.08 25.73
N SER A 167 -19.29 -7.02 26.38
CA SER A 167 -20.41 -6.17 25.96
C SER A 167 -20.06 -4.69 26.01
N TRP A 168 -19.36 -4.23 27.05
CA TRP A 168 -18.89 -2.85 27.12
C TRP A 168 -17.92 -2.52 25.98
N ILE A 169 -16.98 -3.40 25.66
CA ILE A 169 -16.08 -3.25 24.50
C ILE A 169 -16.89 -3.13 23.20
N ALA A 170 -17.88 -4.01 23.00
CA ALA A 170 -18.74 -3.98 21.82
C ALA A 170 -19.53 -2.67 21.68
N ASP A 171 -20.07 -2.14 22.78
CA ASP A 171 -20.84 -0.90 22.77
C ASP A 171 -19.96 0.32 22.48
N CYS A 172 -18.76 0.39 23.04
CA CYS A 172 -17.80 1.46 22.73
C CYS A 172 -17.29 1.42 21.28
N LEU A 173 -17.14 0.22 20.70
CA LEU A 173 -16.72 0.05 19.30
C LEU A 173 -17.85 0.30 18.28
N ARG A 174 -19.12 0.38 18.72
CA ARG A 174 -20.28 0.61 17.85
C ARG A 174 -20.32 2.05 17.31
N ASP A 175 -19.85 3.00 18.11
CA ASP A 175 -19.87 4.44 17.84
C ASP A 175 -18.48 4.97 17.37
N SER A 176 -17.45 4.12 17.37
CA SER A 176 -16.10 4.46 16.92
C SER A 176 -15.90 3.99 15.48
N PRO A 177 -15.28 4.78 14.57
CA PRO A 177 -14.79 4.23 13.31
C PRO A 177 -13.91 3.03 13.65
N GLY A 178 -14.27 1.86 13.13
CA GLY A 178 -13.66 0.58 13.51
C GLY A 178 -12.13 0.66 13.50
N PRO A 179 -11.44 -0.14 14.34
CA PRO A 179 -9.99 -0.03 14.47
C PRO A 179 -9.36 -0.12 13.07
N PRO A 180 -8.38 0.76 12.75
CA PRO A 180 -7.62 0.61 11.54
C PRO A 180 -7.06 -0.82 11.54
N ARG A 181 -7.14 -1.49 10.39
CA ARG A 181 -6.28 -2.64 10.14
C ARG A 181 -4.86 -2.25 10.58
N PRO A 182 -4.06 -3.19 11.12
CA PRO A 182 -2.62 -2.99 11.06
C PRO A 182 -2.21 -3.00 9.58
N GLU A 183 -2.39 -1.86 8.92
CA GLU A 183 -1.69 -1.50 7.70
C GLU A 183 -0.24 -1.27 8.10
N GLY A 184 0.68 -1.99 7.46
CA GLY A 184 2.10 -1.69 7.54
C GLY A 184 2.80 -2.09 8.84
N ALA A 185 2.66 -3.33 9.30
CA ALA A 185 3.89 -4.02 9.67
C ALA A 185 4.53 -4.44 8.35
N GLU A 186 5.43 -3.61 7.82
CA GLU A 186 6.35 -4.06 6.77
C GLU A 186 6.87 -5.43 7.20
N ARG A 187 6.55 -6.47 6.43
CA ARG A 187 7.32 -7.70 6.48
C ARG A 187 8.77 -7.26 6.34
N PRO A 188 9.68 -7.64 7.26
CA PRO A 188 11.08 -7.41 7.02
C PRO A 188 11.37 -8.02 5.65
N ALA A 189 11.89 -7.21 4.73
CA ALA A 189 12.43 -7.72 3.48
C ALA A 189 13.33 -8.90 3.84
N ASP A 190 13.14 -10.02 3.14
CA ASP A 190 14.02 -11.18 3.23
C ASP A 190 15.43 -10.70 2.84
N TYR A 191 16.18 -10.23 3.83
CA TYR A 191 17.59 -9.93 3.66
C TYR A 191 18.29 -11.28 3.58
N ASP A 192 18.68 -11.60 2.36
CA ASP A 192 19.79 -12.46 1.99
C ASP A 192 20.76 -12.62 3.18
N THR A 193 20.79 -13.80 3.79
CA THR A 193 21.80 -14.17 4.81
C THR A 193 23.15 -14.37 4.15
N THR A 194 23.63 -13.30 3.52
CA THR A 194 25.03 -13.06 3.21
C THR A 194 25.56 -12.31 4.42
N GLU A 195 26.60 -12.85 5.07
CA GLU A 195 27.18 -12.34 6.33
C GLU A 195 27.12 -10.81 6.43
N LEU A 196 26.31 -10.30 7.37
CA LEU A 196 26.15 -8.87 7.59
C LEU A 196 27.52 -8.25 7.91
N PRO A 197 27.92 -7.14 7.24
CA PRO A 197 29.19 -6.51 7.50
C PRO A 197 29.26 -6.05 8.97
N VAL A 198 30.39 -6.31 9.62
CA VAL A 198 30.72 -5.87 10.98
C VAL A 198 31.82 -4.83 10.88
N GLY A 199 31.59 -3.67 11.50
CA GLY A 199 32.56 -2.58 11.56
C GLY A 199 33.06 -2.35 12.98
N PHE A 200 34.24 -1.74 13.10
CA PHE A 200 34.90 -1.44 14.37
C PHE A 200 34.82 0.04 14.71
N TRP A 201 34.78 0.34 16.01
CA TRP A 201 34.75 1.71 16.49
C TRP A 201 35.44 1.92 17.83
N GLY A 202 35.89 3.15 18.06
CA GLY A 202 36.47 3.60 19.31
C GLY A 202 36.10 5.04 19.60
N TRP A 203 35.79 5.36 20.85
CA TRP A 203 35.43 6.69 21.32
C TRP A 203 36.28 7.07 22.53
N ASP A 204 37.02 8.16 22.40
CA ASP A 204 37.75 8.80 23.51
C ASP A 204 36.89 9.92 24.11
N PHE A 205 36.47 9.78 25.37
CA PHE A 205 35.59 10.76 26.03
C PHE A 205 36.33 12.03 26.46
N GLY A 206 37.63 11.94 26.71
CA GLY A 206 38.44 13.09 27.09
C GLY A 206 38.60 14.09 25.96
N THR A 207 38.67 13.59 24.72
CA THR A 207 38.89 14.40 23.50
C THR A 207 37.65 14.55 22.62
N GLY A 208 36.64 13.69 22.78
CA GLY A 208 35.44 13.65 21.93
C GLY A 208 35.67 13.03 20.54
N LYS A 209 36.86 12.45 20.32
CA LYS A 209 37.27 11.84 19.05
C LYS A 209 36.68 10.43 18.91
N VAL A 210 36.18 10.12 17.72
CA VAL A 210 35.64 8.80 17.39
C VAL A 210 36.37 8.24 16.17
N ILE A 211 36.75 6.98 16.26
CA ILE A 211 37.39 6.19 15.22
C ILE A 211 36.34 5.20 14.73
N TRP A 212 36.13 5.15 13.41
CA TRP A 212 35.34 4.12 12.73
C TRP A 212 36.21 3.56 11.62
N ASP A 213 36.15 2.25 11.41
CA ASP A 213 36.77 1.65 10.23
C ASP A 213 35.86 1.80 9.00
N ASP A 214 36.39 1.46 7.82
CA ASP A 214 35.66 1.61 6.55
C ASP A 214 34.39 0.76 6.50
N ALA A 215 34.39 -0.41 7.15
CA ALA A 215 33.21 -1.26 7.27
C ALA A 215 32.13 -0.60 8.14
N ALA A 216 32.49 0.03 9.27
CA ALA A 216 31.55 0.77 10.10
C ALA A 216 31.02 2.02 9.41
N LEU A 217 31.86 2.77 8.70
CA LEU A 217 31.42 3.93 7.91
C LEU A 217 30.40 3.51 6.84
N GLY A 218 30.63 2.36 6.19
CA GLY A 218 29.68 1.76 5.25
C GLY A 218 28.35 1.35 5.90
N ILE A 219 28.38 0.77 7.10
CA ILE A 219 27.16 0.42 7.87
C ILE A 219 26.37 1.67 8.25
N LEU A 220 27.08 2.73 8.65
CA LEU A 220 26.52 4.02 9.07
C LEU A 220 26.08 4.89 7.87
N GLY A 221 26.43 4.52 6.64
CA GLY A 221 26.12 5.30 5.42
C GLY A 221 26.89 6.61 5.32
N ILE A 222 28.12 6.67 5.85
CA ILE A 222 28.96 7.88 5.89
C ILE A 222 30.08 7.72 4.84
N ASP A 223 30.25 8.72 3.97
CA ASP A 223 31.42 8.81 3.10
C ASP A 223 32.69 9.07 3.93
N ALA A 224 33.73 8.26 3.74
CA ALA A 224 35.02 8.37 4.42
C ALA A 224 35.67 9.76 4.24
N LYS A 225 35.34 10.49 3.16
CA LYS A 225 35.82 11.87 2.94
C LYS A 225 35.04 12.95 3.69
N GLY A 226 33.83 12.63 4.18
CA GLY A 226 32.94 13.54 4.90
C GLY A 226 32.93 13.36 6.43
N PHE A 227 33.66 12.38 6.96
CA PHE A 227 33.72 12.11 8.40
C PHE A 227 34.81 12.94 9.09
N ASP A 228 34.42 13.79 10.04
CA ASP A 228 35.31 14.72 10.74
C ASP A 228 36.01 14.13 11.98
N GLY A 229 35.82 12.84 12.26
CA GLY A 229 36.40 12.18 13.43
C GLY A 229 35.75 12.58 14.76
N GLN A 230 34.63 13.31 14.75
CA GLN A 230 33.98 13.82 15.97
C GLN A 230 32.66 13.10 16.26
N ILE A 231 32.38 12.90 17.55
CA ILE A 231 31.12 12.33 18.04
C ILE A 231 29.88 13.11 17.58
N ARG A 232 30.02 14.42 17.29
CA ARG A 232 28.92 15.30 16.87
C ARG A 232 28.32 14.91 15.52
N THR A 233 29.15 14.46 14.57
CA THR A 233 28.70 14.01 13.24
C THR A 233 27.84 12.77 13.35
N TRP A 234 28.23 11.83 14.22
CA TRP A 234 27.45 10.64 14.51
C TRP A 234 26.15 10.94 15.27
N ARG A 235 26.15 11.86 16.25
CA ARG A 235 24.92 12.24 16.99
C ARG A 235 23.79 12.78 16.11
N ARG A 236 24.12 13.34 14.93
CA ARG A 236 23.13 13.83 13.96
C ARG A 236 22.44 12.71 13.19
N LEU A 237 23.07 11.54 13.10
CA LEU A 237 22.57 10.37 12.39
C LEU A 237 21.67 9.52 13.30
N VAL A 238 21.90 9.51 14.60
CA VAL A 238 21.08 8.75 15.56
C VAL A 238 19.69 9.39 15.72
N HIS A 239 18.64 8.56 15.77
CA HIS A 239 17.28 9.03 15.99
C HIS A 239 17.15 9.84 17.30
N PRO A 240 16.48 11.01 17.31
CA PRO A 240 16.42 11.90 18.48
C PRO A 240 15.85 11.26 19.75
N GLN A 241 14.95 10.28 19.61
CA GLN A 241 14.38 9.55 20.76
C GLN A 241 15.32 8.49 21.36
N ASP A 242 16.27 7.97 20.57
CA ASP A 242 17.18 6.90 21.01
C ASP A 242 18.46 7.49 21.62
N LEU A 243 18.82 8.70 21.20
CA LEU A 243 20.05 9.41 21.57
C LEU A 243 20.23 9.62 23.10
N PRO A 244 19.24 10.08 23.89
CA PRO A 244 19.43 10.29 25.33
C PRO A 244 19.70 9.00 26.09
N GLN A 245 19.03 7.91 25.71
CA GLN A 245 19.15 6.64 26.40
C GLN A 245 20.46 5.91 26.07
N MET A 246 20.89 6.03 24.81
CA MET A 246 22.19 5.51 24.37
C MET A 246 23.35 6.23 25.07
N LEU A 247 23.32 7.56 25.14
CA LEU A 247 24.34 8.34 25.87
C LEU A 247 24.35 8.00 27.36
N ALA A 248 23.17 7.84 28.00
CA ALA A 248 23.08 7.45 29.41
C ALA A 248 23.68 6.05 29.68
N ARG A 249 23.47 5.09 28.78
CA ARG A 249 24.06 3.73 28.87
C ARG A 249 25.57 3.74 28.65
N ALA A 250 26.07 4.56 27.73
CA ALA A 250 27.50 4.71 27.53
C ALA A 250 28.17 5.30 28.79
N ASP A 251 27.57 6.35 29.36
CA ASP A 251 28.01 6.97 30.61
C ASP A 251 27.98 5.99 31.80
N GLU A 252 26.98 5.12 31.87
CA GLU A 252 26.89 4.07 32.90
C GLU A 252 27.97 3.00 32.72
N ALA A 253 28.13 2.47 31.50
CA ALA A 253 29.16 1.50 31.17
C ALA A 253 30.57 1.99 31.52
N ILE A 254 30.82 3.29 31.32
CA ILE A 254 32.08 3.93 31.66
C ILE A 254 32.29 4.05 33.16
N ARG A 255 31.29 4.52 33.90
CA ARG A 255 31.39 4.65 35.37
C ARG A 255 31.52 3.31 36.06
N ALA A 256 30.86 2.28 35.54
CA ALA A 256 30.79 0.96 36.14
C ALA A 256 31.86 -0.02 35.59
N HIS A 257 32.63 0.37 34.58
CA HIS A 257 33.54 -0.52 33.83
C HIS A 257 32.84 -1.79 33.30
N THR A 258 31.57 -1.66 32.92
CA THR A 258 30.75 -2.77 32.42
C THR A 258 30.72 -2.78 30.89
N PRO A 259 30.39 -3.94 30.28
CA PRO A 259 30.14 -4.01 28.84
C PRO A 259 29.02 -3.03 28.44
N TYR A 260 29.24 -2.32 27.34
CA TYR A 260 28.28 -1.45 26.69
C TYR A 260 27.58 -2.19 25.56
N GLN A 261 26.26 -2.25 25.61
CA GLN A 261 25.44 -2.77 24.52
C GLN A 261 24.23 -1.88 24.32
N ALA A 262 24.05 -1.42 23.08
CA ALA A 262 22.95 -0.55 22.71
C ALA A 262 22.47 -0.85 21.29
N GLU A 263 21.16 -0.81 21.12
CA GLU A 263 20.51 -0.85 19.84
C GLU A 263 19.80 0.48 19.61
N PHE A 264 19.95 1.04 18.42
CA PHE A 264 19.38 2.34 18.08
C PHE A 264 19.19 2.47 16.57
N ARG A 265 18.37 3.45 16.18
CA ARG A 265 18.08 3.74 14.78
C ARG A 265 18.99 4.84 14.25
N ILE A 266 19.59 4.63 13.09
CA ILE A 266 20.35 5.64 12.34
C ILE A 266 19.58 6.09 11.11
N ARG A 267 19.66 7.38 10.78
CA ARG A 267 19.10 8.00 9.58
C ARG A 267 20.06 7.79 8.42
N GLN A 268 19.62 7.10 7.36
CA GLN A 268 20.36 7.01 6.10
C GLN A 268 19.84 8.04 5.10
N PRO A 269 20.71 8.65 4.26
CA PRO A 269 20.29 9.66 3.29
C PRO A 269 19.29 9.16 2.24
N ASP A 270 19.35 7.87 1.87
CA ASP A 270 18.69 7.35 0.66
C ASP A 270 17.59 6.31 0.93
N THR A 271 17.48 5.76 2.16
CA THR A 271 16.72 4.53 2.44
C THR A 271 15.90 4.56 3.75
N GLY A 272 15.84 5.70 4.46
CA GLY A 272 15.08 5.82 5.70
C GLY A 272 15.87 5.45 6.97
N MET A 273 15.19 4.86 7.97
CA MET A 273 15.79 4.52 9.27
C MET A 273 16.34 3.09 9.27
N ARG A 274 17.62 2.91 9.57
CA ARG A 274 18.25 1.60 9.72
C ARG A 274 18.53 1.30 11.20
N PRO A 275 18.10 0.17 11.75
CA PRO A 275 18.47 -0.23 13.10
C PRO A 275 19.88 -0.83 13.12
N VAL A 276 20.66 -0.46 14.12
CA VAL A 276 22.03 -0.95 14.33
C VAL A 276 22.22 -1.40 15.77
N GLU A 277 23.02 -2.45 15.96
CA GLU A 277 23.50 -2.86 17.27
C GLU A 277 24.95 -2.44 17.42
N VAL A 278 25.25 -1.87 18.58
CA VAL A 278 26.60 -1.51 19.01
C VAL A 278 26.93 -2.25 20.29
N ARG A 279 28.10 -2.89 20.29
CA ARG A 279 28.69 -3.51 21.48
C ARG A 279 30.07 -2.91 21.72
N GLY A 280 30.48 -2.76 22.96
CA GLY A 280 31.81 -2.28 23.31
C GLY A 280 32.14 -2.44 24.79
N GLN A 281 33.39 -2.17 25.16
CA GLN A 281 33.87 -2.23 26.54
C GLN A 281 34.46 -0.88 26.90
N ALA A 282 34.15 -0.39 28.11
CA ALA A 282 34.80 0.79 28.65
C ALA A 282 36.14 0.40 29.29
N SER A 283 37.22 1.05 28.87
CA SER A 283 38.55 0.91 29.48
C SER A 283 38.95 2.22 30.17
N SER A 284 39.63 2.07 31.31
CA SER A 284 40.41 3.15 31.92
C SER A 284 41.85 3.01 31.45
N ALA A 285 42.45 4.10 30.97
CA ALA A 285 43.88 4.10 30.68
C ALA A 285 44.66 4.35 31.99
N ASP A 286 45.63 3.48 32.28
CA ASP A 286 46.52 3.61 33.44
C ASP A 286 47.45 4.87 33.37
N ASP A 287 47.46 5.56 32.24
CA ASP A 287 48.30 6.73 31.95
C ASP A 287 47.65 8.09 32.27
N GLY A 288 46.41 8.09 32.80
CA GLY A 288 45.66 9.30 33.12
C GLY A 288 44.92 9.93 31.94
N SER A 289 44.90 9.29 30.77
CA SER A 289 43.95 9.65 29.71
C SER A 289 42.53 9.18 30.08
N GLY A 290 41.54 10.03 29.81
CA GLY A 290 40.16 9.82 30.26
C GLY A 290 39.53 8.52 29.75
N PRO A 291 38.37 8.12 30.29
CA PRO A 291 37.73 6.85 29.95
C PRO A 291 37.47 6.72 28.44
N ARG A 292 37.72 5.53 27.89
CA ARG A 292 37.54 5.21 26.47
C ARG A 292 36.54 4.08 26.31
N LEU A 293 35.82 4.07 25.19
CA LEU A 293 34.83 3.04 24.87
C LEU A 293 35.09 2.53 23.46
N ALA A 294 35.33 1.24 23.27
CA ALA A 294 35.61 0.67 21.95
C ALA A 294 34.88 -0.65 21.73
N GLY A 295 34.54 -0.96 20.48
CA GLY A 295 33.87 -2.20 20.14
C GLY A 295 33.44 -2.30 18.68
N ILE A 296 32.31 -2.97 18.44
CA ILE A 296 31.80 -3.28 17.10
C ILE A 296 30.42 -2.67 16.85
N VAL A 297 30.10 -2.44 15.58
CA VAL A 297 28.79 -2.05 15.08
C VAL A 297 28.36 -3.00 13.97
N ARG A 298 27.07 -3.37 13.97
CA ARG A 298 26.46 -4.16 12.91
C ARG A 298 25.06 -3.67 12.58
N ALA A 299 24.63 -3.86 11.34
CA ALA A 299 23.23 -3.70 10.97
C ALA A 299 22.41 -4.85 11.61
N ILE A 300 21.22 -4.52 12.11
CA ILE A 300 20.25 -5.49 12.63
C ILE A 300 18.92 -5.30 11.91
N THR A 301 18.06 -6.31 11.93
CA THR A 301 16.68 -6.22 11.40
C THR A 301 15.75 -5.56 12.42
N THR A 302 14.69 -4.90 11.94
CA THR A 302 13.76 -4.05 12.72
C THR A 302 13.10 -4.74 13.92
N GLY A 303 13.10 -6.07 13.96
CA GLY A 303 12.56 -6.89 15.05
C GLY A 303 13.36 -6.95 16.36
N HIS A 304 14.54 -6.33 16.47
CA HIS A 304 15.37 -6.39 17.70
C HIS A 304 15.13 -5.26 18.72
N LEU A 305 14.51 -4.14 18.33
CA LEU A 305 14.35 -2.95 19.18
C LEU A 305 13.35 -3.06 20.35
N ALA A 306 12.76 -4.24 20.59
CA ALA A 306 11.87 -4.49 21.72
C ALA A 306 12.68 -4.91 22.98
N LYS A 307 12.79 -4.01 23.96
CA LYS A 307 13.60 -4.21 25.18
C LYS A 307 13.00 -5.19 26.19
N GLU A 308 13.78 -6.21 26.55
CA GLU A 308 14.14 -6.60 27.94
C GLU A 308 15.41 -7.51 27.90
N PRO A 309 16.18 -7.66 29.01
CA PRO A 309 17.61 -7.99 28.97
C PRO A 309 17.88 -9.42 28.47
N ALA A 310 18.50 -9.51 27.30
CA ALA A 310 18.94 -10.77 26.73
C ALA A 310 20.21 -11.26 27.43
N GLU A 311 20.05 -11.94 28.58
CA GLU A 311 21.15 -12.72 29.15
C GLU A 311 21.17 -14.18 28.69
N GLN A 312 20.15 -14.69 27.99
CA GLN A 312 20.08 -16.14 27.67
C GLN A 312 19.39 -16.50 26.35
N ALA A 313 19.78 -15.88 25.23
CA ALA A 313 19.46 -16.41 23.91
C ALA A 313 20.77 -16.70 23.15
N PRO A 314 21.01 -17.93 22.66
CA PRO A 314 22.17 -18.22 21.83
C PRO A 314 21.99 -17.49 20.49
N SER A 315 22.76 -16.43 20.28
CA SER A 315 22.76 -15.63 19.06
C SER A 315 23.23 -16.46 17.88
N THR A 316 22.35 -16.62 16.89
CA THR A 316 22.60 -17.43 15.70
C THR A 316 23.39 -16.65 14.63
N VAL A 317 24.66 -16.34 14.88
CA VAL A 317 25.74 -16.13 13.87
C VAL A 317 27.07 -16.51 14.53
N ARG A 318 27.87 -17.40 13.92
CA ARG A 318 29.02 -18.09 14.53
C ARG A 318 30.34 -17.35 14.33
N GLY A 319 30.63 -16.37 15.18
CA GLY A 319 31.95 -15.76 15.33
C GLY A 319 32.13 -15.27 16.76
N GLY A 320 33.29 -15.54 17.36
CA GLY A 320 33.61 -15.16 18.74
C GLY A 320 34.50 -13.91 18.80
N PHE A 321 34.30 -13.05 19.79
CA PHE A 321 35.04 -11.80 19.97
C PHE A 321 35.90 -11.79 21.23
N LEU A 322 37.12 -11.27 21.12
CA LEU A 322 38.04 -11.09 22.25
C LEU A 322 38.79 -9.75 22.14
N ALA A 323 39.22 -9.20 23.27
CA ALA A 323 40.13 -8.07 23.32
C ALA A 323 41.29 -8.37 24.26
N VAL A 324 42.49 -7.90 23.89
CA VAL A 324 43.72 -8.05 24.65
C VAL A 324 44.40 -6.71 24.90
N ASP A 325 45.07 -6.55 26.04
CA ASP A 325 45.94 -5.40 26.32
C ASP A 325 47.31 -5.50 25.61
N ARG A 326 48.17 -4.48 25.74
CA ARG A 326 49.54 -4.48 25.19
C ARG A 326 50.46 -5.58 25.73
N SER A 327 50.08 -6.22 26.85
CA SER A 327 50.77 -7.38 27.41
C SER A 327 50.13 -8.70 26.96
N TRP A 328 49.27 -8.67 25.95
CA TRP A 328 48.49 -9.79 25.44
C TRP A 328 47.54 -10.43 26.46
N ARG A 329 47.18 -9.73 27.55
CA ARG A 329 46.19 -10.25 28.50
C ARG A 329 44.80 -10.04 27.95
N ILE A 330 43.98 -11.08 28.01
CA ILE A 330 42.58 -11.04 27.61
C ILE A 330 41.81 -10.19 28.62
N ILE A 331 41.38 -9.02 28.18
CA ILE A 331 40.57 -8.07 28.95
C ILE A 331 39.07 -8.27 28.70
N PHE A 332 38.72 -8.95 27.61
CA PHE A 332 37.35 -9.30 27.26
C PHE A 332 37.33 -10.54 26.35
N ALA A 333 36.39 -11.45 26.56
CA ALA A 333 36.05 -12.52 25.63
C ALA A 333 34.56 -12.80 25.76
N ASP A 334 33.86 -12.90 24.64
CA ASP A 334 32.46 -13.30 24.65
C ASP A 334 32.31 -14.84 24.69
N PRO A 335 31.14 -15.38 25.09
CA PRO A 335 30.96 -16.83 25.24
C PRO A 335 31.26 -17.64 23.97
N GLU A 336 31.10 -17.04 22.79
CA GLU A 336 31.38 -17.69 21.51
C GLU A 336 32.89 -17.73 21.21
N ALA A 337 33.67 -16.70 21.57
CA ALA A 337 35.14 -16.75 21.55
C ALA A 337 35.67 -17.81 22.50
N GLU A 338 35.11 -17.89 23.72
CA GLU A 338 35.50 -18.92 24.67
C GLU A 338 35.25 -20.32 24.10
N ARG A 339 34.09 -20.51 23.45
CA ARG A 339 33.70 -21.77 22.81
C ARG A 339 34.61 -22.17 21.65
N LEU A 340 35.00 -21.22 20.80
CA LEU A 340 35.80 -21.46 19.59
C LEU A 340 37.29 -21.67 19.90
N LEU A 341 37.83 -20.97 20.90
CA LEU A 341 39.25 -20.98 21.21
C LEU A 341 39.65 -22.03 22.26
N ALA A 342 38.86 -22.22 23.33
CA ALA A 342 39.07 -23.25 24.35
C ALA A 342 37.84 -23.38 25.28
N PRO A 343 36.86 -24.25 24.98
CA PRO A 343 35.53 -24.32 25.63
C PRO A 343 35.51 -24.74 27.12
N SER A 344 36.64 -24.69 27.85
CA SER A 344 36.74 -25.20 29.23
C SER A 344 37.67 -24.40 30.15
N ARG A 345 38.11 -23.19 29.77
CA ARG A 345 38.95 -22.30 30.61
C ARG A 345 38.29 -20.92 30.77
N GLN A 346 38.49 -20.29 31.92
CA GLN A 346 38.18 -18.86 32.12
C GLN A 346 39.26 -18.01 31.43
N PHE A 347 38.87 -17.15 30.50
CA PHE A 347 39.82 -16.39 29.66
C PHE A 347 40.26 -15.07 30.28
N LEU A 348 39.39 -14.41 31.03
CA LEU A 348 39.62 -13.08 31.59
C LEU A 348 40.86 -13.01 32.50
N GLY A 349 41.76 -12.06 32.21
CA GLY A 349 42.99 -11.78 32.96
C GLY A 349 44.19 -12.66 32.62
N GLN A 350 44.02 -13.68 31.77
CA GLN A 350 45.12 -14.55 31.31
C GLN A 350 45.82 -13.97 30.09
N VAL A 351 47.10 -14.28 29.92
CA VAL A 351 47.82 -13.98 28.68
C VAL A 351 47.28 -14.90 27.58
N LEU A 352 46.93 -14.33 26.41
CA LEU A 352 46.28 -15.01 25.29
C LEU A 352 47.00 -16.31 24.89
N TRP A 353 48.32 -16.27 24.88
CA TRP A 353 49.19 -17.41 24.55
C TRP A 353 49.11 -18.55 25.57
N ASP A 354 48.95 -18.22 26.86
CA ASP A 354 48.82 -19.19 27.95
C ASP A 354 47.43 -19.83 27.96
N ALA A 355 46.41 -19.03 27.62
CA ALA A 355 45.02 -19.46 27.51
C ALA A 355 44.81 -20.35 26.29
N VAL A 356 45.41 -19.99 25.15
CA VAL A 356 45.25 -20.67 23.85
C VAL A 356 46.62 -20.92 23.19
N PRO A 357 47.33 -22.00 23.57
CA PRO A 357 48.66 -22.30 23.03
C PRO A 357 48.70 -22.49 21.50
N ALA A 358 47.57 -22.81 20.87
CA ALA A 358 47.46 -22.93 19.42
C ALA A 358 47.55 -21.59 18.67
N LEU A 359 47.35 -20.47 19.36
CA LEU A 359 47.61 -19.13 18.82
C LEU A 359 49.06 -18.69 19.03
N CYS A 360 49.88 -19.44 19.79
CA CYS A 360 51.30 -19.15 19.98
C CYS A 360 52.10 -19.58 18.73
N SER A 361 51.98 -18.80 17.66
CA SER A 361 52.78 -18.93 16.45
C SER A 361 53.52 -17.62 16.16
N PRO A 362 54.70 -17.68 15.51
CA PRO A 362 55.40 -16.48 15.04
C PRO A 362 54.51 -15.59 14.15
N ASP A 363 53.61 -16.22 13.38
CA ASP A 363 52.68 -15.54 12.47
C ASP A 363 51.63 -14.70 13.20
N MET A 364 51.18 -15.14 14.40
CA MET A 364 50.20 -14.42 15.20
C MET A 364 50.81 -13.22 15.94
N GLU A 365 52.07 -13.33 16.40
CA GLU A 365 52.80 -12.18 16.97
C GLU A 365 53.13 -11.12 15.90
N GLU A 366 53.46 -11.56 14.67
CA GLU A 366 53.67 -10.67 13.53
C GLU A 366 52.36 -10.02 13.09
N ALA A 367 51.27 -10.78 13.00
CA ALA A 367 49.93 -10.25 12.72
C ALA A 367 49.46 -9.26 13.80
N GLY A 368 49.83 -9.46 15.07
CA GLY A 368 49.60 -8.50 16.15
C GLY A 368 50.36 -7.19 15.96
N ARG A 369 51.65 -7.25 15.63
CA ARG A 369 52.46 -6.05 15.32
C ARG A 369 51.96 -5.32 14.07
N GLN A 370 51.47 -6.05 13.07
CA GLN A 370 50.85 -5.45 11.87
C GLN A 370 49.47 -4.84 12.20
N ALA A 371 48.71 -5.48 13.10
CA ALA A 371 47.43 -4.99 13.56
C ALA A 371 47.51 -3.63 14.27
N GLU A 372 48.64 -3.30 14.92
CA GLU A 372 48.90 -1.98 15.50
C GLU A 372 48.90 -0.86 14.43
N GLY A 373 49.20 -1.18 13.17
CA GLY A 373 49.17 -0.26 12.03
C GLY A 373 47.87 -0.25 11.21
N GLY A 374 46.97 -1.22 11.42
CA GLY A 374 45.69 -1.35 10.70
C GLY A 374 45.11 -2.77 10.76
N PRO A 375 43.83 -2.99 10.44
CA PRO A 375 43.19 -4.30 10.56
C PRO A 375 43.94 -5.39 9.79
N THR A 376 44.24 -6.51 10.46
CA THR A 376 45.04 -7.62 9.92
C THR A 376 44.30 -8.94 10.09
N GLU A 377 44.35 -9.80 9.09
CA GLU A 377 43.62 -11.06 9.03
C GLU A 377 44.58 -12.25 8.88
N LEU A 378 44.33 -13.32 9.63
CA LEU A 378 45.18 -14.51 9.69
C LEU A 378 44.34 -15.78 9.81
N ASP A 379 44.73 -16.81 9.06
CA ASP A 379 44.22 -18.17 9.22
C ASP A 379 45.04 -18.96 10.25
N VAL A 380 44.41 -19.44 11.31
CA VAL A 380 45.05 -20.26 12.35
C VAL A 380 44.44 -21.66 12.38
N ARG A 381 45.28 -22.69 12.52
CA ARG A 381 44.82 -24.06 12.76
C ARG A 381 44.90 -24.39 14.24
N THR A 382 43.77 -24.74 14.84
CA THR A 382 43.75 -25.20 16.24
C THR A 382 44.32 -26.61 16.36
N TYR A 383 44.70 -27.01 17.58
CA TYR A 383 45.10 -28.39 17.92
C TYR A 383 44.01 -29.44 17.64
N THR A 384 42.76 -29.01 17.48
CA THR A 384 41.60 -29.85 17.12
C THR A 384 41.42 -30.05 15.61
N GLY A 385 42.28 -29.45 14.76
CA GLY A 385 42.23 -29.56 13.31
C GLY A 385 41.31 -28.57 12.61
N ARG A 386 40.57 -27.72 13.34
CA ARG A 386 39.74 -26.65 12.77
C ARG A 386 40.60 -25.52 12.21
N ARG A 387 40.23 -24.98 11.05
CA ARG A 387 40.78 -23.73 10.50
C ARG A 387 39.92 -22.59 11.00
N LEU A 388 40.49 -21.72 11.81
CA LEU A 388 39.86 -20.49 12.27
C LEU A 388 40.47 -19.31 11.50
N GLN A 389 39.65 -18.33 11.17
CA GLN A 389 40.09 -17.04 10.67
C GLN A 389 40.03 -16.05 11.83
N VAL A 390 41.14 -15.36 12.07
CA VAL A 390 41.32 -14.40 13.16
C VAL A 390 41.57 -13.03 12.53
N ARG A 391 40.66 -12.09 12.77
CA ARG A 391 40.79 -10.68 12.37
C ARG A 391 41.15 -9.83 13.57
N LEU A 392 42.31 -9.20 13.55
CA LEU A 392 42.81 -8.30 14.58
C LEU A 392 42.69 -6.84 14.13
N ALA A 393 42.27 -5.96 15.03
CA ALA A 393 42.22 -4.52 14.79
C ALA A 393 42.84 -3.76 15.98
N PRO A 394 43.47 -2.60 15.72
CA PRO A 394 44.14 -1.83 16.76
C PRO A 394 43.14 -1.20 17.73
N LEU A 395 43.41 -1.34 19.03
CA LEU A 395 42.86 -0.47 20.07
C LEU A 395 43.96 0.47 20.59
N PRO A 396 43.62 1.63 21.15
CA PRO A 396 44.60 2.56 21.73
C PRO A 396 45.55 1.90 22.75
N ASP A 397 45.09 0.90 23.49
CA ASP A 397 45.81 0.24 24.59
C ASP A 397 45.90 -1.29 24.43
N GLY A 398 45.75 -1.80 23.19
CA GLY A 398 45.78 -3.23 22.92
C GLY A 398 45.26 -3.61 21.53
N LEU A 399 44.73 -4.82 21.39
CA LEU A 399 44.15 -5.33 20.13
C LEU A 399 42.76 -5.92 20.38
N THR A 400 41.84 -5.76 19.43
CA THR A 400 40.57 -6.51 19.40
C THR A 400 40.62 -7.55 18.31
N GLY A 401 40.02 -8.71 18.55
CA GLY A 401 40.04 -9.88 17.69
C GLY A 401 38.66 -10.46 17.45
N CYS A 402 38.32 -10.75 16.20
CA CYS A 402 37.18 -11.57 15.81
C CYS A 402 37.69 -12.93 15.31
N VAL A 403 37.07 -14.02 15.77
CA VAL A 403 37.45 -15.40 15.45
C VAL A 403 36.28 -16.13 14.82
N THR A 404 36.44 -16.59 13.59
CA THR A 404 35.41 -17.30 12.80
C THR A 404 35.92 -18.68 12.36
N ASP A 405 35.05 -19.67 12.25
CA ASP A 405 35.43 -21.03 11.77
C ASP A 405 35.28 -21.12 10.25
N ILE A 406 36.39 -21.30 9.54
CA ILE A 406 36.48 -21.35 8.07
C ILE A 406 36.72 -22.77 7.55
N GLY A 407 36.61 -23.80 8.39
CA GLY A 407 36.92 -25.21 8.06
C GLY A 407 36.05 -25.87 6.99
N ARG A 408 35.17 -25.14 6.29
CA ARG A 408 34.28 -25.69 5.27
C ARG A 408 34.15 -24.79 4.03
N THR A 409 35.24 -24.53 3.29
CA THR A 409 35.15 -24.47 1.80
C THR A 409 36.50 -24.39 1.07
N ARG A 410 36.58 -25.19 -0.02
CA ARG A 410 37.45 -25.12 -1.23
C ARG A 410 38.95 -25.41 -1.05
N HIS A 411 39.63 -26.31 -1.78
CA HIS A 411 39.73 -26.62 -3.23
C HIS A 411 40.55 -27.96 -3.40
N PRO A 412 40.99 -28.47 -4.59
CA PRO A 412 40.51 -28.48 -5.99
C PRO A 412 40.46 -29.92 -6.61
N GLN A 413 40.06 -30.02 -7.88
CA GLN A 413 39.88 -31.21 -8.74
C GLN A 413 41.11 -32.13 -8.90
N ALA A 414 40.87 -33.46 -8.91
CA ALA A 414 41.45 -34.41 -9.88
C ALA A 414 40.66 -35.73 -9.84
N ASN A 415 40.34 -36.24 -11.04
CA ASN A 415 39.62 -37.47 -11.33
C ASN A 415 39.95 -38.66 -10.41
N GLU A 416 38.92 -39.27 -9.81
CA GLU A 416 38.53 -40.68 -10.02
C GLU A 416 37.35 -41.06 -9.10
N ALA A 417 36.37 -41.77 -9.68
CA ALA A 417 35.30 -42.55 -9.04
C ALA A 417 34.04 -41.81 -8.51
N SER A 418 33.25 -41.32 -9.46
CA SER A 418 31.78 -41.36 -9.54
C SER A 418 31.01 -42.07 -8.40
N ALA A 419 30.64 -41.35 -7.32
CA ALA A 419 29.49 -41.68 -6.46
C ALA A 419 29.07 -40.59 -5.44
N GLU A 420 29.96 -39.71 -4.98
CA GLU A 420 29.71 -38.87 -3.78
C GLU A 420 29.32 -37.39 -4.01
N GLY A 421 29.27 -36.90 -5.25
CA GLY A 421 29.01 -35.47 -5.56
C GLY A 421 27.52 -35.03 -5.65
N ALA A 422 26.58 -35.98 -5.69
CA ALA A 422 25.18 -35.69 -5.97
C ALA A 422 24.37 -34.92 -4.90
N PRO A 423 24.69 -34.96 -3.58
CA PRO A 423 23.88 -34.26 -2.56
C PRO A 423 24.10 -32.74 -2.50
N VAL A 424 25.33 -32.26 -2.74
CA VAL A 424 25.70 -30.84 -2.56
C VAL A 424 25.19 -29.98 -3.72
N GLU A 425 25.31 -30.47 -4.96
CA GLU A 425 24.81 -29.76 -6.15
C GLU A 425 23.26 -29.69 -6.16
N ARG A 426 22.59 -30.76 -5.69
CA ARG A 426 21.12 -30.78 -5.54
C ARG A 426 20.63 -29.80 -4.49
N THR A 427 21.35 -29.67 -3.36
CA THR A 427 20.98 -28.72 -2.31
C THR A 427 21.12 -27.27 -2.79
N ALA A 428 22.16 -26.95 -3.56
CA ALA A 428 22.36 -25.62 -4.14
C ALA A 428 21.23 -25.24 -5.13
N ARG A 429 20.84 -26.16 -6.01
CA ARG A 429 19.74 -25.93 -6.97
C ARG A 429 18.37 -25.74 -6.31
N ILE A 430 18.12 -26.40 -5.19
CA ILE A 430 16.90 -26.19 -4.40
C ILE A 430 16.88 -24.78 -3.79
N VAL A 431 18.00 -24.32 -3.22
CA VAL A 431 18.11 -22.95 -2.68
C VAL A 431 17.90 -21.90 -3.77
N GLU A 432 18.46 -22.11 -4.97
CA GLU A 432 18.23 -21.24 -6.12
C GLU A 432 16.76 -21.22 -6.56
N LEU A 433 16.10 -22.38 -6.63
CA LEU A 433 14.66 -22.47 -6.92
C LEU A 433 13.84 -21.70 -5.87
N THR A 434 14.13 -21.88 -4.58
CA THR A 434 13.42 -21.16 -3.51
C THR A 434 13.60 -19.65 -3.63
N ARG A 435 14.81 -19.18 -3.94
CA ARG A 435 15.09 -17.75 -4.16
C ARG A 435 14.36 -17.21 -5.39
N ALA A 436 14.38 -17.94 -6.50
CA ALA A 436 13.70 -17.54 -7.73
C ALA A 436 12.17 -17.52 -7.54
N LEU A 437 11.59 -18.51 -6.85
CA LEU A 437 10.18 -18.52 -6.49
C LEU A 437 9.83 -17.38 -5.53
N ALA A 438 10.72 -16.98 -4.62
CA ALA A 438 10.49 -15.85 -3.72
C ALA A 438 10.33 -14.52 -4.49
N GLY A 439 11.05 -14.34 -5.60
CA GLY A 439 10.98 -13.16 -6.47
C GLY A 439 9.88 -13.18 -7.54
N ALA A 440 9.19 -14.30 -7.76
CA ALA A 440 8.11 -14.41 -8.74
C ALA A 440 6.83 -13.71 -8.25
N VAL A 441 6.29 -12.78 -9.07
CA VAL A 441 5.15 -11.93 -8.70
C VAL A 441 3.86 -12.44 -9.34
N THR A 442 3.91 -12.91 -10.59
CA THR A 442 2.77 -13.39 -11.36
C THR A 442 2.75 -14.92 -11.52
N GLY A 443 1.60 -15.49 -11.89
CA GLY A 443 1.49 -16.93 -12.15
C GLY A 443 2.39 -17.42 -13.30
N HIS A 444 2.69 -16.54 -14.27
CA HIS A 444 3.62 -16.81 -15.36
C HIS A 444 5.07 -16.84 -14.88
N ASP A 445 5.47 -15.90 -14.02
CA ASP A 445 6.83 -15.88 -13.44
C ASP A 445 7.11 -17.18 -12.67
N VAL A 446 6.12 -17.67 -11.92
CA VAL A 446 6.23 -18.96 -11.21
C VAL A 446 6.42 -20.11 -12.20
N ALA A 447 5.70 -20.11 -13.32
CA ALA A 447 5.84 -21.14 -14.35
C ALA A 447 7.20 -21.08 -15.06
N ASP A 448 7.72 -19.88 -15.33
CA ASP A 448 9.04 -19.68 -15.95
C ASP A 448 10.17 -20.10 -15.01
N VAL A 449 10.04 -19.80 -13.71
CA VAL A 449 10.97 -20.28 -12.67
C VAL A 449 10.96 -21.80 -12.60
N MET A 450 9.77 -22.43 -12.64
CA MET A 450 9.66 -23.88 -12.65
C MET A 450 10.29 -24.49 -13.90
N ALA A 451 10.04 -23.95 -15.08
CA ALA A 451 10.67 -24.35 -16.33
C ALA A 451 12.20 -24.28 -16.24
N THR A 452 12.72 -23.16 -15.73
CA THR A 452 14.16 -22.90 -15.64
C THR A 452 14.87 -23.83 -14.67
N HIS A 453 14.25 -24.12 -13.52
CA HIS A 453 14.94 -24.78 -12.41
C HIS A 453 14.54 -26.24 -12.20
N MET A 454 13.30 -26.65 -12.51
CA MET A 454 12.85 -28.04 -12.30
C MET A 454 13.29 -28.98 -13.41
N VAL A 455 13.29 -28.54 -14.67
CA VAL A 455 13.74 -29.37 -15.81
C VAL A 455 15.17 -29.87 -15.60
N PRO A 456 16.17 -29.01 -15.31
CA PRO A 456 17.55 -29.47 -15.09
C PRO A 456 17.77 -30.19 -13.76
N LEU A 457 16.90 -29.97 -12.75
CA LEU A 457 17.05 -30.59 -11.43
C LEU A 457 16.63 -32.07 -11.43
N PHE A 458 15.63 -32.42 -12.26
CA PHE A 458 15.10 -33.79 -12.35
C PHE A 458 15.43 -34.49 -13.66
N ASP A 459 16.21 -33.87 -14.55
CA ASP A 459 16.47 -34.39 -15.90
C ASP A 459 15.17 -34.70 -16.66
N ALA A 460 14.17 -33.82 -16.45
CA ALA A 460 12.87 -33.92 -17.12
C ALA A 460 12.96 -33.29 -18.51
N LYS A 461 12.13 -33.76 -19.43
CA LYS A 461 11.97 -33.16 -20.76
C LYS A 461 11.30 -31.79 -20.69
N ASP A 462 10.26 -31.70 -19.88
CA ASP A 462 9.35 -30.57 -19.82
C ASP A 462 8.64 -30.52 -18.46
N VAL A 463 8.20 -29.33 -18.07
CA VAL A 463 7.31 -29.09 -16.95
C VAL A 463 6.19 -28.17 -17.41
N SER A 464 4.95 -28.48 -17.03
CA SER A 464 3.78 -27.65 -17.27
C SER A 464 3.10 -27.30 -15.95
N VAL A 465 2.64 -26.06 -15.84
CA VAL A 465 1.99 -25.53 -14.63
C VAL A 465 0.56 -25.15 -14.96
N TRP A 466 -0.37 -25.77 -14.24
CA TRP A 466 -1.80 -25.63 -14.43
C TRP A 466 -2.42 -24.98 -13.21
N THR A 467 -3.36 -24.08 -13.45
CA THR A 467 -4.26 -23.54 -12.43
C THR A 467 -5.69 -23.94 -12.76
N HIS A 468 -6.61 -23.71 -11.84
CA HIS A 468 -8.03 -23.82 -12.13
C HIS A 468 -8.83 -22.62 -11.62
N GLU A 469 -9.83 -22.20 -12.41
CA GLU A 469 -10.80 -21.15 -12.08
C GLU A 469 -12.21 -21.64 -12.36
N ASN A 470 -13.12 -21.53 -11.38
CA ASN A 470 -14.51 -21.95 -11.52
C ASN A 470 -14.67 -23.39 -12.04
N GLY A 471 -13.76 -24.28 -11.64
CA GLY A 471 -13.73 -25.67 -12.07
C GLY A 471 -13.26 -25.89 -13.51
N ARG A 472 -12.60 -24.90 -14.15
CA ARG A 472 -11.94 -25.04 -15.46
C ARG A 472 -10.43 -24.95 -15.33
N ALA A 473 -9.70 -25.76 -16.10
CA ALA A 473 -8.24 -25.79 -16.08
C ALA A 473 -7.63 -24.76 -17.05
N PHE A 474 -6.57 -24.07 -16.63
CA PHE A 474 -5.83 -23.07 -17.41
C PHE A 474 -4.32 -23.31 -17.31
N LEU A 475 -3.63 -23.30 -18.44
CA LEU A 475 -2.18 -23.46 -18.52
C LEU A 475 -1.50 -22.11 -18.24
N MET A 476 -0.72 -22.02 -17.17
CA MET A 476 0.06 -20.82 -16.83
C MET A 476 1.40 -20.76 -17.58
N GLY A 477 2.04 -21.91 -17.81
CA GLY A 477 3.29 -21.97 -18.56
C GLY A 477 3.80 -23.39 -18.78
N SER A 478 4.71 -23.55 -19.74
CA SER A 478 5.35 -24.83 -20.11
C SER A 478 6.74 -24.56 -20.68
N ALA A 479 7.71 -25.44 -20.41
CA ALA A 479 9.05 -25.35 -21.00
C ALA A 479 9.11 -25.89 -22.45
N GLY A 480 8.18 -26.78 -22.83
CA GLY A 480 8.09 -27.41 -24.15
C GLY A 480 6.84 -27.06 -24.97
N PRO A 481 6.60 -27.76 -26.10
CA PRO A 481 5.62 -27.37 -27.11
C PRO A 481 4.17 -27.39 -26.60
N LYS A 482 3.53 -26.22 -26.56
CA LYS A 482 2.17 -26.00 -26.02
C LYS A 482 1.04 -26.70 -26.79
N GLU A 483 1.25 -27.08 -28.06
CA GLU A 483 0.22 -27.63 -28.96
C GLU A 483 -0.46 -28.90 -28.42
N SER A 484 0.30 -29.79 -27.77
CA SER A 484 -0.23 -31.04 -27.22
C SER A 484 -1.11 -30.82 -25.98
N LEU A 485 -0.93 -29.68 -25.30
CA LEU A 485 -1.58 -29.31 -24.04
C LEU A 485 -2.83 -28.43 -24.24
N ARG A 486 -2.96 -27.74 -25.38
CA ARG A 486 -4.11 -26.87 -25.70
C ARG A 486 -5.48 -27.56 -25.56
N ARG A 487 -5.54 -28.88 -25.75
CA ARG A 487 -6.79 -29.66 -25.61
C ARG A 487 -7.41 -29.60 -24.20
N PHE A 488 -6.63 -29.28 -23.17
CA PHE A 488 -7.09 -29.21 -21.78
C PHE A 488 -7.39 -27.78 -21.32
N GLU A 489 -7.02 -26.77 -22.11
CA GLU A 489 -7.22 -25.37 -21.78
C GLU A 489 -8.71 -25.01 -21.84
N GLY A 490 -9.25 -24.50 -20.73
CA GLY A 490 -10.66 -24.14 -20.59
C GLY A 490 -11.61 -25.33 -20.35
N ALA A 491 -11.11 -26.56 -20.31
CA ALA A 491 -11.91 -27.76 -20.05
C ALA A 491 -12.43 -27.77 -18.60
N ARG A 492 -13.67 -28.22 -18.39
CA ARG A 492 -14.25 -28.39 -17.04
C ARG A 492 -13.65 -29.62 -16.38
N ILE A 493 -13.06 -29.44 -15.20
CA ILE A 493 -12.42 -30.52 -14.42
C ILE A 493 -13.43 -31.65 -14.15
N ALA A 494 -14.68 -31.31 -13.80
CA ALA A 494 -15.74 -32.29 -13.56
C ALA A 494 -16.15 -33.12 -14.79
N GLU A 495 -15.82 -32.66 -16.00
CA GLU A 495 -16.09 -33.33 -17.28
C GLU A 495 -14.85 -34.06 -17.82
N LEU A 496 -13.68 -33.92 -17.15
CA LEU A 496 -12.51 -34.73 -17.42
C LEU A 496 -12.72 -36.17 -16.90
N PRO A 497 -12.11 -37.19 -17.53
CA PRO A 497 -12.08 -38.55 -16.98
C PRO A 497 -11.60 -38.56 -15.53
N THR A 498 -12.13 -39.43 -14.67
CA THR A 498 -11.78 -39.51 -13.23
C THR A 498 -10.27 -39.65 -12.98
N SER A 499 -9.57 -40.34 -13.87
CA SER A 499 -8.11 -40.43 -13.83
C SER A 499 -7.43 -39.07 -14.04
N SER A 500 -7.97 -38.21 -14.91
CA SER A 500 -7.51 -36.84 -15.15
C SER A 500 -8.00 -35.83 -14.11
N GLN A 501 -9.06 -36.15 -13.35
CA GLN A 501 -9.48 -35.38 -12.17
C GLN A 501 -8.45 -35.52 -11.03
N ALA A 502 -7.78 -36.67 -10.92
CA ALA A 502 -6.73 -36.91 -9.92
C ALA A 502 -5.57 -35.88 -9.99
N PHE A 503 -5.30 -35.30 -11.17
CA PHE A 503 -4.35 -34.19 -11.32
C PHE A 503 -4.73 -32.97 -10.48
N PHE A 504 -6.03 -32.72 -10.27
CA PHE A 504 -6.58 -31.58 -9.53
C PHE A 504 -7.14 -31.95 -8.15
N GLU A 505 -7.32 -33.24 -7.84
CA GLU A 505 -7.88 -33.74 -6.57
C GLU A 505 -6.87 -33.79 -5.41
N GLY A 506 -5.62 -33.36 -5.62
CA GLY A 506 -4.66 -33.18 -4.53
C GLY A 506 -3.77 -34.39 -4.23
N THR A 507 -3.76 -35.41 -5.08
CA THR A 507 -2.90 -36.60 -4.91
C THR A 507 -1.69 -36.56 -5.81
N LEU A 508 -0.51 -36.76 -5.21
CA LEU A 508 0.76 -36.84 -5.90
C LEU A 508 0.91 -38.22 -6.55
N ASP A 509 1.12 -38.24 -7.86
CA ASP A 509 1.06 -39.46 -8.68
C ASP A 509 2.27 -39.58 -9.61
N PHE A 510 2.72 -40.81 -9.81
CA PHE A 510 3.94 -41.14 -10.53
C PHE A 510 3.66 -42.28 -11.50
N ILE A 511 3.89 -42.03 -12.78
CA ILE A 511 3.64 -42.99 -13.86
C ILE A 511 4.98 -43.28 -14.51
N SER A 512 5.44 -44.52 -14.39
CA SER A 512 6.83 -44.89 -14.74
C SER A 512 7.01 -45.31 -16.20
N SER A 513 5.92 -45.56 -16.93
CA SER A 513 5.96 -45.98 -18.35
C SER A 513 4.76 -45.46 -19.16
N ALA A 514 4.93 -45.33 -20.49
CA ALA A 514 3.81 -45.02 -21.39
C ALA A 514 2.72 -46.10 -21.40
N GLU A 515 3.10 -47.37 -21.22
CA GLU A 515 2.15 -48.48 -21.15
C GLU A 515 1.27 -48.38 -19.89
N GLU A 516 1.87 -48.02 -18.75
CA GLU A 516 1.14 -47.73 -17.52
C GLU A 516 0.20 -46.52 -17.69
N PHE A 517 0.65 -45.46 -18.38
CA PHE A 517 -0.20 -44.31 -18.68
C PHE A 517 -1.41 -44.71 -19.54
N ILE A 518 -1.21 -45.46 -20.62
CA ILE A 518 -2.29 -45.90 -21.51
C ILE A 518 -3.27 -46.82 -20.75
N GLY A 519 -2.75 -47.72 -19.90
CA GLY A 519 -3.58 -48.60 -19.08
C GLY A 519 -4.43 -47.85 -18.05
N ARG A 520 -3.88 -46.81 -17.42
CA ARG A 520 -4.56 -45.98 -16.40
C ARG A 520 -5.45 -44.88 -17.00
N PHE A 521 -5.12 -44.40 -18.20
CA PHE A 521 -5.80 -43.30 -18.91
C PHE A 521 -6.15 -43.67 -20.37
N PRO A 522 -7.04 -44.64 -20.63
CA PRO A 522 -7.30 -45.13 -21.99
C PRO A 522 -7.87 -44.07 -22.93
N ALA A 523 -8.63 -43.10 -22.40
CA ALA A 523 -9.19 -41.98 -23.16
C ALA A 523 -8.12 -40.98 -23.66
N LEU A 524 -6.90 -41.08 -23.15
CA LEU A 524 -5.76 -40.23 -23.45
C LEU A 524 -4.59 -41.04 -24.05
N ALA A 525 -4.86 -42.21 -24.61
CA ALA A 525 -3.84 -43.13 -25.10
C ALA A 525 -2.98 -42.57 -26.26
N ASP A 526 -3.46 -41.52 -26.94
CA ASP A 526 -2.75 -40.81 -28.00
C ASP A 526 -1.68 -39.84 -27.46
N LEU A 527 -1.81 -39.37 -26.21
CA LEU A 527 -0.90 -38.38 -25.63
C LEU A 527 0.56 -38.84 -25.56
N PRO A 528 0.89 -40.03 -25.02
CA PRO A 528 2.27 -40.50 -24.96
C PRO A 528 2.99 -40.50 -26.31
N ALA A 529 2.28 -40.92 -27.36
CA ALA A 529 2.80 -40.96 -28.73
C ALA A 529 2.95 -39.56 -29.33
N ALA A 530 1.99 -38.65 -29.08
CA ALA A 530 2.04 -37.27 -29.58
C ALA A 530 3.11 -36.42 -28.90
N SER A 531 3.37 -36.61 -27.60
CA SER A 531 4.37 -35.85 -26.84
C SER A 531 5.75 -36.52 -26.78
N GLY A 532 5.86 -37.78 -27.25
CA GLY A 532 7.06 -38.61 -27.09
C GLY A 532 7.40 -38.88 -25.62
N ALA A 533 6.38 -38.93 -24.75
CA ALA A 533 6.54 -39.10 -23.32
C ALA A 533 6.50 -40.57 -22.91
N GLN A 534 7.37 -40.96 -21.99
CA GLN A 534 7.47 -42.31 -21.47
C GLN A 534 7.30 -42.39 -19.95
N ALA A 535 7.33 -41.28 -19.21
CA ALA A 535 6.97 -41.23 -17.79
C ALA A 535 6.48 -39.83 -17.38
N TRP A 536 5.74 -39.76 -16.27
CA TRP A 536 5.12 -38.53 -15.75
C TRP A 536 5.22 -38.44 -14.23
N ALA A 537 5.53 -37.25 -13.71
CA ALA A 537 5.37 -36.91 -12.30
C ALA A 537 4.31 -35.81 -12.17
N ILE A 538 3.23 -36.12 -11.45
CA ILE A 538 2.06 -35.27 -11.29
C ILE A 538 2.05 -34.75 -9.87
N LEU A 539 2.19 -33.44 -9.73
CA LEU A 539 2.40 -32.76 -8.46
C LEU A 539 1.19 -31.87 -8.15
N PRO A 540 0.39 -32.20 -7.14
CA PRO A 540 -0.70 -31.32 -6.70
C PRO A 540 -0.11 -30.10 -6.00
N LEU A 541 -0.43 -28.91 -6.51
CA LEU A 541 -0.02 -27.66 -5.89
C LEU A 541 -1.07 -27.31 -4.82
N ILE A 542 -0.77 -27.63 -3.57
CA ILE A 542 -1.68 -27.43 -2.43
C ILE A 542 -1.10 -26.35 -1.52
N ALA A 543 -1.84 -25.27 -1.34
CA ALA A 543 -1.54 -24.21 -0.38
C ALA A 543 -2.75 -24.04 0.55
N SER A 544 -2.50 -23.84 1.85
CA SER A 544 -3.55 -23.65 2.87
C SER A 544 -4.67 -24.71 2.84
N GLY A 545 -4.32 -25.97 2.52
CA GLY A 545 -5.26 -27.10 2.46
C GLY A 545 -6.19 -27.11 1.25
N ARG A 546 -5.97 -26.27 0.24
CA ARG A 546 -6.73 -26.22 -1.02
C ARG A 546 -5.79 -26.45 -2.20
N THR A 547 -6.23 -27.23 -3.19
CA THR A 547 -5.48 -27.37 -4.44
C THR A 547 -5.60 -26.06 -5.23
N VAL A 548 -4.49 -25.36 -5.41
CA VAL A 548 -4.41 -24.09 -6.18
C VAL A 548 -4.11 -24.35 -7.65
N GLY A 549 -3.55 -25.52 -7.96
CA GLY A 549 -3.17 -25.94 -9.29
C GLY A 549 -2.54 -27.32 -9.32
N ALA A 550 -1.93 -27.66 -10.45
CA ALA A 550 -1.17 -28.89 -10.64
C ALA A 550 0.07 -28.61 -11.47
N SER A 551 1.16 -29.33 -11.21
CA SER A 551 2.33 -29.33 -12.06
C SER A 551 2.58 -30.74 -12.61
N CYS A 552 2.98 -30.82 -13.87
CA CYS A 552 3.29 -32.09 -14.52
C CYS A 552 4.68 -32.02 -15.14
N LEU A 553 5.58 -32.90 -14.71
CA LEU A 553 6.86 -33.14 -15.35
C LEU A 553 6.75 -34.36 -16.28
N ILE A 554 7.42 -34.27 -17.42
CA ILE A 554 7.36 -35.28 -18.49
C ILE A 554 8.78 -35.77 -18.78
N TYR A 555 8.94 -37.07 -19.04
CA TYR A 555 10.23 -37.70 -19.35
C TYR A 555 10.18 -38.41 -20.72
N GLU A 556 11.29 -38.41 -21.46
CA GLU A 556 11.42 -39.10 -22.77
C GLU A 556 11.70 -40.60 -22.66
N HIS A 557 12.05 -41.07 -21.47
CA HIS A 557 12.38 -42.46 -21.18
C HIS A 557 11.58 -42.94 -19.96
N PRO A 558 11.33 -44.26 -19.82
CA PRO A 558 10.75 -44.80 -18.60
C PRO A 558 11.58 -44.39 -17.38
N HIS A 559 10.92 -43.89 -16.33
CA HIS A 559 11.60 -43.35 -15.14
C HIS A 559 11.07 -43.99 -13.86
N VAL A 560 11.98 -44.51 -13.04
CA VAL A 560 11.64 -45.13 -11.75
C VAL A 560 11.88 -44.12 -10.63
N PHE A 561 10.80 -43.58 -10.07
CA PHE A 561 10.85 -42.55 -9.04
C PHE A 561 11.27 -43.12 -7.69
N SER A 562 12.49 -42.79 -7.25
CA SER A 562 13.04 -43.20 -5.95
C SER A 562 12.33 -42.52 -4.78
N HIS A 563 12.41 -43.08 -3.57
CA HIS A 563 11.79 -42.48 -2.37
C HIS A 563 12.32 -41.07 -2.06
N VAL A 564 13.60 -40.83 -2.37
CA VAL A 564 14.23 -39.51 -2.22
C VAL A 564 13.65 -38.50 -3.21
N GLU A 565 13.51 -38.87 -4.49
CA GLU A 565 12.87 -38.00 -5.49
C GLU A 565 11.41 -37.70 -5.14
N ARG A 566 10.64 -38.69 -4.69
CA ARG A 566 9.24 -38.49 -4.25
C ARG A 566 9.12 -37.50 -3.10
N THR A 567 10.06 -37.56 -2.15
CA THR A 567 10.12 -36.62 -1.03
C THR A 567 10.44 -35.20 -1.50
N LEU A 568 11.39 -35.05 -2.43
CA LEU A 568 11.73 -33.76 -3.04
C LEU A 568 10.57 -33.18 -3.84
N PHE A 569 9.89 -34.00 -4.64
CA PHE A 569 8.69 -33.61 -5.37
C PHE A 569 7.61 -33.06 -4.45
N THR A 570 7.38 -33.72 -3.31
CA THR A 570 6.42 -33.25 -2.30
C THR A 570 6.84 -31.89 -1.72
N ALA A 571 8.11 -31.73 -1.35
CA ALA A 571 8.62 -30.49 -0.76
C ALA A 571 8.53 -29.30 -1.74
N MET A 572 8.92 -29.48 -3.01
CA MET A 572 8.83 -28.40 -3.99
C MET A 572 7.38 -28.13 -4.42
N SER A 573 6.52 -29.14 -4.46
CA SER A 573 5.09 -28.94 -4.73
C SER A 573 4.49 -27.96 -3.74
N GLY A 574 4.85 -28.05 -2.45
CA GLY A 574 4.45 -27.08 -1.43
C GLY A 574 5.02 -25.68 -1.66
N MET A 575 6.32 -25.55 -1.98
CA MET A 575 6.95 -24.24 -2.24
C MET A 575 6.34 -23.55 -3.47
N VAL A 576 6.15 -24.30 -4.55
CA VAL A 576 5.51 -23.83 -5.79
C VAL A 576 4.05 -23.45 -5.53
N ALA A 577 3.30 -24.28 -4.78
CA ALA A 577 1.92 -23.97 -4.44
C ALA A 577 1.80 -22.66 -3.67
N GLN A 578 2.70 -22.42 -2.71
CA GLN A 578 2.73 -21.18 -1.94
C GLN A 578 3.05 -19.97 -2.83
N ALA A 579 4.02 -20.10 -3.75
CA ALA A 579 4.37 -19.05 -4.70
C ALA A 579 3.21 -18.76 -5.67
N LEU A 580 2.54 -19.80 -6.17
CA LEU A 580 1.41 -19.69 -7.08
C LEU A 580 0.18 -19.10 -6.38
N GLU A 581 -0.10 -19.45 -5.12
CA GLU A 581 -1.19 -18.84 -4.34
C GLU A 581 -0.93 -17.35 -4.09
N ARG A 582 0.32 -17.00 -3.72
CA ARG A 582 0.73 -15.60 -3.58
C ARG A 582 0.55 -14.83 -4.89
N ALA A 583 0.98 -15.41 -6.01
CA ALA A 583 0.84 -14.81 -7.33
C ALA A 583 -0.63 -14.64 -7.73
N ARG A 584 -1.50 -15.62 -7.45
CA ARG A 584 -2.94 -15.51 -7.71
C ARG A 584 -3.61 -14.44 -6.88
N LEU A 585 -3.24 -14.31 -5.60
CA LEU A 585 -3.77 -13.24 -4.75
C LEU A 585 -3.36 -11.86 -5.27
N TYR A 586 -2.11 -11.72 -5.69
CA TYR A 586 -1.61 -10.51 -6.32
C TYR A 586 -2.36 -10.19 -7.63
N ASP A 587 -2.47 -11.16 -8.55
CA ASP A 587 -3.21 -11.01 -9.81
C ASP A 587 -4.69 -10.67 -9.59
N ALA A 588 -5.32 -11.26 -8.56
CA ALA A 588 -6.72 -11.01 -8.22
C ALA A 588 -6.94 -9.62 -7.59
N GLU A 589 -6.05 -9.18 -6.72
CA GLU A 589 -6.07 -7.84 -6.11
C GLU A 589 -5.86 -6.76 -7.18
N HIS A 590 -4.84 -6.93 -8.01
CA HIS A 590 -4.53 -6.06 -9.14
C HIS A 590 -5.71 -5.93 -10.12
N ARG A 591 -6.34 -7.05 -10.50
CA ARG A 591 -7.52 -7.04 -11.38
C ARG A 591 -8.70 -6.27 -10.77
N ARG A 592 -8.94 -6.42 -9.46
CA ARG A 592 -10.01 -5.68 -8.75
C ARG A 592 -9.73 -4.18 -8.70
N ALA A 593 -8.49 -3.78 -8.43
CA ALA A 593 -8.10 -2.37 -8.44
C ALA A 593 -8.33 -1.74 -9.82
N GLN A 594 -7.92 -2.42 -10.89
CA GLN A 594 -8.14 -1.97 -12.27
C GLN A 594 -9.62 -1.94 -12.66
N GLU A 595 -10.42 -2.94 -12.26
CA GLU A 595 -11.86 -2.97 -12.53
C GLU A 595 -12.60 -1.84 -11.81
N LEU A 596 -12.25 -1.56 -10.55
CA LEU A 596 -12.78 -0.42 -9.80
C LEU A 596 -12.46 0.88 -10.53
N GLN A 597 -11.20 1.11 -10.85
CA GLN A 597 -10.73 2.32 -11.52
C GLN A 597 -11.40 2.54 -12.89
N ARG A 598 -11.48 1.50 -13.72
CA ARG A 598 -12.23 1.53 -15.00
C ARG A 598 -13.74 1.77 -14.81
N GLY A 599 -14.28 1.40 -13.66
CA GLY A 599 -15.67 1.65 -13.29
C GLY A 599 -15.95 3.09 -12.87
N LEU A 600 -14.95 3.79 -12.33
CA LEU A 600 -15.07 5.16 -11.81
C LEU A 600 -14.88 6.23 -12.90
N LEU A 601 -14.04 5.95 -13.89
CA LEU A 601 -13.81 6.83 -15.04
C LEU A 601 -14.89 6.69 -16.13
N PRO A 602 -15.12 7.72 -16.96
CA PRO A 602 -16.08 7.62 -18.05
C PRO A 602 -15.63 6.59 -19.09
N ARG A 603 -16.46 5.56 -19.33
CA ARG A 603 -16.17 4.52 -20.35
C ARG A 603 -16.14 5.07 -21.78
N ARG A 604 -16.96 6.10 -22.04
CA ARG A 604 -17.04 6.84 -23.31
C ARG A 604 -17.36 8.29 -23.01
N LEU A 605 -16.66 9.20 -23.68
CA LEU A 605 -17.00 10.61 -23.66
C LEU A 605 -18.26 10.86 -24.50
N PRO A 606 -19.10 11.84 -24.14
CA PRO A 606 -20.28 12.18 -24.91
C PRO A 606 -19.88 12.76 -26.28
N ALA A 607 -20.64 12.43 -27.32
CA ALA A 607 -20.51 13.07 -28.63
C ALA A 607 -21.21 14.44 -28.59
N LEU A 608 -20.45 15.52 -28.74
CA LEU A 608 -20.91 16.90 -28.61
C LEU A 608 -20.63 17.69 -29.90
N ASN A 609 -21.48 18.67 -30.20
CA ASN A 609 -21.26 19.57 -31.34
C ASN A 609 -20.26 20.67 -31.00
N ALA A 610 -20.26 21.14 -29.74
CA ALA A 610 -19.43 22.25 -29.29
C ALA A 610 -17.95 21.88 -29.12
N VAL A 611 -17.64 20.61 -28.87
CA VAL A 611 -16.28 20.10 -28.76
C VAL A 611 -16.17 18.67 -29.29
N THR A 612 -15.06 18.36 -29.93
CA THR A 612 -14.61 16.96 -30.10
C THR A 612 -13.60 16.67 -29.00
N ALA A 613 -13.85 15.68 -28.15
CA ALA A 613 -12.99 15.36 -27.02
C ALA A 613 -12.43 13.95 -27.10
N CYS A 614 -11.19 13.77 -26.66
CA CYS A 614 -10.48 12.51 -26.53
C CYS A 614 -9.77 12.50 -25.18
N ALA A 615 -9.73 11.35 -24.51
CA ALA A 615 -9.00 11.19 -23.27
C ALA A 615 -8.14 9.93 -23.28
N ARG A 616 -7.03 9.99 -22.55
CA ARG A 616 -6.17 8.85 -22.24
C ARG A 616 -5.86 8.87 -20.75
N TYR A 617 -5.82 7.67 -20.18
CA TYR A 617 -5.48 7.46 -18.79
C TYR A 617 -4.43 6.35 -18.76
N GLN A 618 -3.30 6.64 -18.12
CA GLN A 618 -2.20 5.71 -17.94
C GLN A 618 -2.01 5.51 -16.42
N PRO A 619 -2.27 4.30 -15.88
CA PRO A 619 -2.09 4.05 -14.47
C PRO A 619 -0.61 4.02 -14.05
N ALA A 620 -0.35 4.37 -12.79
CA ALA A 620 0.99 4.28 -12.17
C ALA A 620 1.48 2.83 -12.06
N GLY A 621 2.76 2.58 -12.39
CA GLY A 621 3.52 1.37 -12.04
C GLY A 621 2.85 0.02 -12.32
N ASP A 622 3.22 -1.02 -11.56
CA ASP A 622 2.81 -2.43 -11.72
C ASP A 622 1.31 -2.68 -11.42
N GLY A 623 0.43 -1.68 -11.65
CA GLY A 623 -1.03 -1.69 -11.56
C GLY A 623 -1.65 -2.18 -10.25
N THR A 624 -0.84 -2.24 -9.18
CA THR A 624 -1.23 -2.66 -7.83
C THR A 624 -2.07 -1.63 -7.10
N CYS A 625 -2.07 -0.37 -7.53
CA CYS A 625 -2.80 0.72 -6.91
C CYS A 625 -3.83 1.29 -7.88
N ALA A 626 -5.05 1.54 -7.40
CA ALA A 626 -6.02 2.34 -8.12
C ALA A 626 -5.63 3.83 -7.98
N GLY A 627 -5.75 4.58 -9.07
CA GLY A 627 -5.25 5.95 -9.11
C GLY A 627 -6.21 7.02 -8.60
N GLY A 628 -5.63 8.15 -8.19
CA GLY A 628 -6.32 9.37 -7.75
C GLY A 628 -6.79 10.28 -8.89
N ASP A 629 -6.19 10.16 -10.08
CA ASP A 629 -6.46 10.96 -11.26
C ASP A 629 -7.87 10.73 -11.88
N TRP A 630 -8.52 11.81 -12.34
CA TRP A 630 -9.77 11.71 -13.10
C TRP A 630 -9.99 12.82 -14.11
N TYR A 631 -10.94 12.55 -15.02
CA TYR A 631 -11.49 13.53 -15.95
C TYR A 631 -12.99 13.30 -16.18
N ASP A 632 -13.69 14.33 -16.61
CA ASP A 632 -15.04 14.22 -17.15
C ASP A 632 -15.30 15.29 -18.22
N VAL A 633 -16.24 14.99 -19.11
CA VAL A 633 -16.78 15.94 -20.09
C VAL A 633 -18.29 15.98 -19.90
N ILE A 634 -18.78 17.11 -19.42
CA ILE A 634 -20.17 17.26 -18.95
C ILE A 634 -20.91 18.19 -19.92
N PRO A 635 -21.94 17.70 -20.63
CA PRO A 635 -22.79 18.55 -21.45
C PRO A 635 -23.69 19.40 -20.57
N LEU A 636 -23.61 20.72 -20.73
CA LEU A 636 -24.46 21.70 -20.07
C LEU A 636 -25.54 22.19 -21.06
N SER A 637 -26.49 23.01 -20.58
CA SER A 637 -27.49 23.58 -21.47
C SER A 637 -26.89 24.56 -22.49
N ALA A 638 -27.68 24.89 -23.51
CA ALA A 638 -27.30 25.83 -24.57
C ALA A 638 -26.04 25.42 -25.34
N GLU A 639 -25.82 24.10 -25.48
CA GLU A 639 -24.64 23.49 -26.09
C GLU A 639 -23.32 23.83 -25.36
N GLN A 640 -23.37 24.40 -24.14
CA GLN A 640 -22.18 24.62 -23.33
C GLN A 640 -21.59 23.28 -22.87
N VAL A 641 -20.27 23.26 -22.61
CA VAL A 641 -19.58 22.04 -22.19
C VAL A 641 -18.61 22.36 -21.07
N ALA A 642 -18.68 21.60 -19.98
CA ALA A 642 -17.66 21.60 -18.94
C ALA A 642 -16.62 20.49 -19.20
N LEU A 643 -15.35 20.88 -19.22
CA LEU A 643 -14.19 20.01 -19.25
C LEU A 643 -13.58 20.00 -17.85
N VAL A 644 -13.50 18.82 -17.23
CA VAL A 644 -13.02 18.67 -15.85
C VAL A 644 -11.86 17.69 -15.84
N ILE A 645 -10.81 18.03 -15.11
CA ILE A 645 -9.72 17.14 -14.76
C ILE A 645 -9.31 17.40 -13.30
N GLY A 646 -8.80 16.38 -12.62
CA GLY A 646 -8.28 16.55 -11.28
C GLY A 646 -7.48 15.35 -10.82
N ASP A 647 -6.86 15.49 -9.66
CA ASP A 647 -6.09 14.46 -8.99
C ASP A 647 -6.33 14.51 -7.47
N VAL A 648 -6.48 13.35 -6.84
CA VAL A 648 -6.57 13.20 -5.39
C VAL A 648 -5.20 12.82 -4.87
N MET A 649 -4.65 13.64 -3.98
CA MET A 649 -3.32 13.42 -3.43
C MET A 649 -3.19 12.04 -2.81
N GLY A 650 -2.20 11.28 -3.27
CA GLY A 650 -1.91 9.91 -2.83
C GLY A 650 -2.27 8.87 -3.89
N HIS A 651 -2.02 7.60 -3.59
CA HIS A 651 -2.34 6.51 -4.50
C HIS A 651 -2.96 5.34 -3.72
N GLY A 652 -3.98 4.70 -4.27
CA GLY A 652 -4.64 3.59 -3.62
C GLY A 652 -6.15 3.59 -3.77
N VAL A 653 -6.75 2.57 -3.16
CA VAL A 653 -8.20 2.34 -3.25
C VAL A 653 -8.99 3.47 -2.58
N SER A 654 -8.46 4.06 -1.50
CA SER A 654 -9.12 5.16 -0.78
C SER A 654 -9.20 6.42 -1.64
N GLU A 655 -8.11 6.75 -2.33
CA GLU A 655 -7.98 7.91 -3.23
C GLU A 655 -8.85 7.72 -4.47
N ALA A 656 -8.86 6.51 -5.05
CA ALA A 656 -9.77 6.17 -6.14
C ALA A 656 -11.25 6.34 -5.73
N VAL A 657 -11.63 5.93 -4.51
CA VAL A 657 -12.99 6.13 -4.00
C VAL A 657 -13.31 7.63 -3.81
N ALA A 658 -12.37 8.40 -3.26
CA ALA A 658 -12.51 9.85 -3.11
C ALA A 658 -12.69 10.54 -4.47
N MET A 659 -11.85 10.19 -5.44
CA MET A 659 -11.96 10.62 -6.84
C MET A 659 -13.35 10.32 -7.41
N GLY A 660 -13.85 9.08 -7.24
CA GLY A 660 -15.18 8.68 -7.70
C GLY A 660 -16.31 9.52 -7.12
N ARG A 661 -16.19 9.89 -5.83
CA ARG A 661 -17.13 10.80 -5.16
C ARG A 661 -17.03 12.22 -5.72
N LEU A 662 -15.83 12.75 -5.92
CA LEU A 662 -15.61 14.09 -6.46
C LEU A 662 -16.12 14.21 -7.89
N ARG A 663 -15.82 13.24 -8.75
CA ARG A 663 -16.33 13.20 -10.13
C ARG A 663 -17.86 13.20 -10.16
N THR A 664 -18.49 12.35 -9.35
CA THR A 664 -19.95 12.24 -9.28
C THR A 664 -20.59 13.53 -8.74
N ALA A 665 -20.01 14.09 -7.69
CA ALA A 665 -20.48 15.35 -7.10
C ALA A 665 -20.32 16.51 -8.08
N GLY A 666 -19.15 16.66 -8.69
CA GLY A 666 -18.86 17.70 -9.68
C GLY A 666 -19.80 17.65 -10.87
N ARG A 667 -20.08 16.45 -11.40
CA ARG A 667 -21.09 16.24 -12.44
C ARG A 667 -22.48 16.68 -11.99
N THR A 668 -22.90 16.26 -10.80
CA THR A 668 -24.23 16.62 -10.26
C THR A 668 -24.36 18.13 -10.07
N LEU A 669 -23.33 18.79 -9.53
CA LEU A 669 -23.31 20.24 -9.32
C LEU A 669 -23.27 21.01 -10.65
N ALA A 670 -22.54 20.50 -11.65
CA ALA A 670 -22.50 21.07 -12.99
C ALA A 670 -23.86 20.91 -13.71
N ASP A 671 -24.54 19.77 -13.54
CA ASP A 671 -25.89 19.53 -14.08
C ASP A 671 -26.94 20.48 -13.45
N LEU A 672 -26.69 20.98 -12.24
CA LEU A 672 -27.49 22.03 -11.59
C LEU A 672 -27.13 23.45 -12.05
N GLU A 673 -26.15 23.58 -12.96
CA GLU A 673 -25.65 24.83 -13.53
C GLU A 673 -25.34 25.90 -12.49
N GLN A 674 -24.75 25.47 -11.37
CA GLN A 674 -24.22 26.38 -10.36
C GLN A 674 -23.07 27.21 -10.96
N PRO A 675 -22.90 28.47 -10.53
CA PRO A 675 -21.66 29.22 -10.76
C PRO A 675 -20.42 28.41 -10.38
N LEU A 676 -19.32 28.57 -11.13
CA LEU A 676 -18.11 27.76 -10.95
C LEU A 676 -17.48 27.88 -9.56
N ASP A 677 -17.52 29.09 -8.98
CA ASP A 677 -17.06 29.37 -7.62
C ASP A 677 -17.91 28.65 -6.55
N GLU A 678 -19.24 28.61 -6.71
CA GLU A 678 -20.13 27.84 -5.84
C GLU A 678 -19.95 26.33 -6.01
N LEU A 679 -19.73 25.86 -7.24
CA LEU A 679 -19.42 24.45 -7.51
C LEU A 679 -18.13 24.03 -6.78
N PHE A 680 -17.07 24.84 -6.87
CA PHE A 680 -15.80 24.56 -6.21
C PHE A 680 -15.88 24.72 -4.69
N PHE A 681 -16.71 25.64 -4.18
CA PHE A 681 -17.05 25.71 -2.76
C PHE A 681 -17.62 24.36 -2.26
N HIS A 682 -18.60 23.80 -2.96
CA HIS A 682 -19.21 22.53 -2.57
C HIS A 682 -18.26 21.33 -2.71
N LEU A 683 -17.42 21.31 -3.75
CA LEU A 683 -16.38 20.28 -3.88
C LEU A 683 -15.36 20.36 -2.72
N ASN A 684 -14.98 21.56 -2.31
CA ASN A 684 -14.08 21.78 -1.17
C ASN A 684 -14.67 21.20 0.12
N GLU A 685 -15.94 21.49 0.42
CA GLU A 685 -16.64 20.93 1.59
C GLU A 685 -16.72 19.40 1.56
N ILE A 686 -16.90 18.81 0.37
CA ILE A 686 -16.90 17.35 0.21
C ILE A 686 -15.52 16.76 0.54
N VAL A 687 -14.43 17.38 0.07
CA VAL A 687 -13.06 16.93 0.39
C VAL A 687 -12.76 17.10 1.88
N SER A 688 -13.09 18.26 2.45
CA SER A 688 -12.91 18.52 3.90
C SER A 688 -13.70 17.53 4.76
N GLY A 689 -14.84 17.03 4.28
CA GLY A 689 -15.63 15.99 4.94
C GLY A 689 -15.07 14.55 4.83
N LEU A 690 -14.00 14.32 4.05
CA LEU A 690 -13.35 12.99 3.93
C LEU A 690 -12.42 12.66 5.11
N GLY A 691 -11.96 13.68 5.86
CA GLY A 691 -11.05 13.54 7.00
C GLY A 691 -9.77 14.35 6.86
N ASP A 692 -9.02 14.48 7.96
CA ASP A 692 -7.76 15.20 7.98
C ASP A 692 -6.70 14.49 7.11
N GLY A 693 -6.22 15.16 6.07
CA GLY A 693 -5.18 14.65 5.16
C GLY A 693 -5.61 14.38 3.72
N PHE A 694 -6.90 14.49 3.40
CA PHE A 694 -7.36 14.45 2.01
C PHE A 694 -7.25 15.83 1.36
N TYR A 695 -6.55 15.87 0.22
CA TYR A 695 -6.48 17.04 -0.65
C TYR A 695 -6.68 16.60 -2.08
N ALA A 696 -7.28 17.47 -2.90
CA ALA A 696 -7.43 17.20 -4.32
C ALA A 696 -7.14 18.44 -5.15
N THR A 697 -6.45 18.27 -6.26
CA THR A 697 -6.33 19.30 -7.29
C THR A 697 -7.46 19.14 -8.31
N CYS A 698 -7.97 20.24 -8.83
CA CYS A 698 -9.02 20.19 -9.86
C CYS A 698 -8.97 21.41 -10.78
N LEU A 699 -9.13 21.20 -12.07
CA LEU A 699 -9.35 22.23 -13.08
C LEU A 699 -10.70 21.98 -13.76
N CYS A 700 -11.53 23.02 -13.84
CA CYS A 700 -12.78 23.00 -14.58
C CYS A 700 -12.84 24.17 -15.56
N ILE A 701 -13.18 23.88 -16.82
CA ILE A 701 -13.35 24.87 -17.88
C ILE A 701 -14.72 24.71 -18.51
N VAL A 702 -15.55 25.74 -18.45
CA VAL A 702 -16.85 25.80 -19.14
C VAL A 702 -16.67 26.59 -20.43
N TYR A 703 -16.89 25.92 -21.56
CA TYR A 703 -16.85 26.52 -22.89
C TYR A 703 -18.27 26.82 -23.40
N ASP A 704 -18.50 28.06 -23.82
CA ASP A 704 -19.70 28.47 -24.56
C ASP A 704 -19.40 28.54 -26.07
N PRO A 705 -19.96 27.65 -26.90
CA PRO A 705 -19.71 27.64 -28.35
C PRO A 705 -20.34 28.83 -29.08
N VAL A 706 -21.28 29.55 -28.46
CA VAL A 706 -21.97 30.70 -29.06
C VAL A 706 -21.13 31.96 -28.90
N SER A 707 -20.73 32.29 -27.67
CA SER A 707 -19.90 33.46 -27.39
C SER A 707 -18.41 33.20 -27.65
N ARG A 708 -18.01 31.93 -27.69
CA ARG A 708 -16.63 31.45 -27.72
C ARG A 708 -15.81 31.85 -26.47
N MET A 709 -16.51 32.16 -25.39
CA MET A 709 -15.91 32.44 -24.09
C MET A 709 -15.73 31.15 -23.29
N CYS A 710 -14.64 31.10 -22.54
CA CYS A 710 -14.38 30.11 -21.51
C CYS A 710 -14.42 30.77 -20.16
N GLN A 711 -15.08 30.13 -19.20
CA GLN A 711 -14.87 30.39 -17.78
C GLN A 711 -14.06 29.24 -17.21
N ALA A 712 -13.01 29.54 -16.46
CA ALA A 712 -12.11 28.54 -15.90
C ALA A 712 -11.87 28.81 -14.42
N ILE A 713 -11.70 27.72 -13.68
CA ILE A 713 -11.35 27.73 -12.27
C ILE A 713 -10.39 26.57 -12.02
N THR A 714 -9.32 26.85 -11.28
CA THR A 714 -8.33 25.85 -10.85
C THR A 714 -8.23 25.88 -9.34
N ALA A 715 -8.13 24.70 -8.71
CA ALA A 715 -7.80 24.50 -7.31
C ALA A 715 -6.51 23.67 -7.27
N GLY A 716 -5.35 24.35 -7.15
CA GLY A 716 -4.03 23.71 -7.09
C GLY A 716 -3.60 22.91 -8.33
N HIS A 717 -4.38 22.89 -9.42
CA HIS A 717 -4.11 22.05 -10.60
C HIS A 717 -3.31 22.81 -11.67
N PRO A 718 -2.43 22.14 -12.44
CA PRO A 718 -1.69 22.76 -13.54
C PRO A 718 -2.60 23.44 -14.58
N PRO A 719 -2.16 24.57 -15.18
CA PRO A 719 -2.95 25.25 -16.20
C PRO A 719 -2.99 24.43 -17.51
N PRO A 720 -4.08 24.50 -18.29
CA PRO A 720 -4.17 23.77 -19.57
C PRO A 720 -3.24 24.38 -20.62
N VAL A 721 -2.80 23.56 -21.59
CA VAL A 721 -2.19 24.09 -22.82
C VAL A 721 -3.29 24.42 -23.82
N ILE A 722 -3.28 25.63 -24.36
CA ILE A 722 -4.17 26.04 -25.45
C ILE A 722 -3.34 26.18 -26.73
N LEU A 723 -3.68 25.39 -27.75
CA LEU A 723 -3.19 25.56 -29.12
C LEU A 723 -4.25 26.28 -29.94
N ARG A 724 -3.91 27.47 -30.42
CA ARG A 724 -4.78 28.26 -31.29
C ARG A 724 -4.72 27.73 -32.73
N PRO A 725 -5.75 28.04 -33.55
CA PRO A 725 -5.78 27.65 -34.96
C PRO A 725 -4.71 28.32 -35.82
N ASP A 726 -3.91 29.24 -35.28
CA ASP A 726 -2.74 29.86 -35.95
C ASP A 726 -1.42 29.13 -35.62
N GLY A 727 -1.49 28.03 -34.86
CA GLY A 727 -0.35 27.23 -34.44
C GLY A 727 0.36 27.75 -33.18
N THR A 728 -0.09 28.85 -32.59
CA THR A 728 0.48 29.37 -31.34
C THR A 728 -0.05 28.59 -30.14
N SER A 729 0.86 28.13 -29.27
CA SER A 729 0.53 27.44 -28.02
C SER A 729 0.81 28.37 -26.84
N TYR A 730 -0.12 28.49 -25.88
CA TYR A 730 0.08 29.27 -24.65
C TYR A 730 -0.67 28.64 -23.46
N PHE A 731 -0.30 29.06 -22.25
CA PHE A 731 -1.01 28.74 -21.02
C PHE A 731 -1.86 29.96 -20.62
N PRO A 732 -3.16 29.81 -20.35
CA PRO A 732 -3.99 30.92 -19.89
C PRO A 732 -3.56 31.37 -18.49
N ASP A 733 -3.68 32.68 -18.22
CA ASP A 733 -3.46 33.23 -16.89
C ASP A 733 -4.67 32.89 -16.00
N LEU A 734 -4.49 31.97 -15.06
CA LEU A 734 -5.52 31.49 -14.16
C LEU A 734 -5.21 31.93 -12.72
N PRO A 735 -6.23 32.32 -11.92
CA PRO A 735 -6.04 32.64 -10.51
C PRO A 735 -5.46 31.47 -9.74
N VAL A 736 -4.57 31.77 -8.78
CA VAL A 736 -3.97 30.76 -7.92
C VAL A 736 -4.91 30.51 -6.75
N ASN A 737 -5.70 29.43 -6.82
CA ASN A 737 -6.47 28.96 -5.66
C ASN A 737 -5.79 27.74 -5.01
N PRO A 738 -5.90 27.57 -3.68
CA PRO A 738 -5.40 26.38 -3.00
C PRO A 738 -6.12 25.09 -3.45
N PRO A 739 -5.52 23.91 -3.23
CA PRO A 739 -6.18 22.63 -3.46
C PRO A 739 -7.49 22.48 -2.66
N LEU A 740 -8.42 21.69 -3.18
CA LEU A 740 -9.64 21.32 -2.48
C LEU A 740 -9.29 20.60 -1.17
N GLY A 741 -10.01 20.91 -0.10
CA GLY A 741 -9.73 20.46 1.27
C GLY A 741 -8.84 21.41 2.06
N ALA A 742 -7.97 22.18 1.39
CA ALA A 742 -7.10 23.19 1.99
C ALA A 742 -7.60 24.63 1.76
N ALA A 743 -8.45 24.84 0.77
CA ALA A 743 -8.91 26.17 0.40
C ALA A 743 -9.86 26.76 1.44
N THR A 744 -9.74 28.08 1.66
CA THR A 744 -10.75 28.88 2.35
C THR A 744 -11.47 29.69 1.28
N PRO A 745 -12.72 29.34 0.92
CA PRO A 745 -13.47 30.04 -0.13
C PRO A 745 -13.66 31.54 0.18
N PRO A 746 -13.93 32.39 -0.84
CA PRO A 746 -14.33 32.06 -2.22
C PRO A 746 -13.14 31.64 -3.11
N PHE A 747 -13.45 30.94 -4.20
CA PHE A 747 -12.50 30.64 -5.27
C PHE A 747 -12.58 31.68 -6.39
N ASP A 748 -11.44 32.12 -6.90
CA ASP A 748 -11.38 33.06 -8.01
C ASP A 748 -11.49 32.34 -9.37
N THR A 749 -12.28 32.92 -10.28
CA THR A 749 -12.50 32.42 -11.64
C THR A 749 -11.85 33.33 -12.69
N ALA A 750 -11.36 32.75 -13.79
CA ALA A 750 -10.87 33.50 -14.96
C ALA A 750 -11.80 33.35 -16.17
N GLU A 751 -11.82 34.39 -17.01
CA GLU A 751 -12.51 34.38 -18.30
C GLU A 751 -11.54 34.67 -19.44
N PHE A 752 -11.65 33.91 -20.53
CA PHE A 752 -10.88 34.14 -21.75
C PHE A 752 -11.63 33.68 -23.00
N SER A 753 -11.24 34.17 -24.17
CA SER A 753 -11.88 33.78 -25.45
C SER A 753 -11.01 32.79 -26.23
N LEU A 754 -11.67 31.82 -26.86
CA LEU A 754 -11.02 30.83 -27.73
C LEU A 754 -11.52 30.95 -29.16
N PRO A 755 -10.64 31.11 -30.15
CA PRO A 755 -11.02 30.95 -31.55
C PRO A 755 -11.67 29.58 -31.80
N ASP A 756 -12.49 29.53 -32.84
CA ASP A 756 -13.03 28.27 -33.33
C ASP A 756 -11.91 27.35 -33.82
N GLY A 757 -12.00 26.05 -33.54
CA GLY A 757 -10.95 25.07 -33.87
C GLY A 757 -9.73 25.08 -32.95
N SER A 758 -9.78 25.76 -31.81
CA SER A 758 -8.70 25.71 -30.81
C SER A 758 -8.64 24.33 -30.15
N ILE A 759 -7.44 23.86 -29.80
CA ILE A 759 -7.25 22.61 -29.06
C ILE A 759 -6.81 22.94 -27.63
N LEU A 760 -7.54 22.42 -26.65
CA LEU A 760 -7.18 22.46 -25.25
C LEU A 760 -6.62 21.09 -24.85
N ALA A 761 -5.49 21.06 -24.15
CA ALA A 761 -4.96 19.87 -23.50
C ALA A 761 -4.92 20.10 -21.99
N LEU A 762 -5.73 19.34 -21.26
CA LEU A 762 -5.79 19.27 -19.82
C LEU A 762 -5.06 18.00 -19.39
N TYR A 763 -4.22 18.07 -18.36
CA TYR A 763 -3.35 16.97 -17.96
C TYR A 763 -3.07 17.01 -16.47
N THR A 764 -2.80 15.85 -15.89
CA THR A 764 -2.32 15.73 -14.50
C THR A 764 -0.78 15.82 -14.46
N ASP A 765 -0.23 16.07 -13.28
CA ASP A 765 1.20 16.25 -13.06
C ASP A 765 2.02 14.99 -13.42
N GLY A 766 1.50 13.78 -13.21
CA GLY A 766 2.17 12.55 -13.61
C GLY A 766 2.53 12.47 -15.10
N LEU A 767 1.81 13.18 -15.98
CA LEU A 767 2.18 13.28 -17.40
C LEU A 767 3.44 14.13 -17.63
N VAL A 768 3.62 15.20 -16.86
CA VAL A 768 4.65 16.23 -17.07
C VAL A 768 5.85 16.10 -16.13
N GLU A 769 5.71 15.46 -14.97
CA GLU A 769 6.79 15.17 -14.02
C GLU A 769 7.45 13.78 -14.26
N SER A 770 7.02 13.09 -15.31
CA SER A 770 7.54 11.77 -15.68
C SER A 770 9.05 11.78 -15.96
N GLY A 771 9.72 10.69 -15.57
CA GLY A 771 11.17 10.52 -15.79
C GLY A 771 12.07 11.44 -14.96
N GLY A 772 11.55 12.04 -13.88
CA GLY A 772 12.30 12.96 -13.02
C GLY A 772 12.50 14.35 -13.63
N LEU A 773 11.68 14.70 -14.63
CA LEU A 773 11.64 16.04 -15.20
C LEU A 773 10.97 17.01 -14.22
N ASP A 774 11.42 18.26 -14.24
CA ASP A 774 10.72 19.35 -13.57
C ASP A 774 9.40 19.65 -14.31
N ILE A 775 8.35 20.00 -13.57
CA ILE A 775 7.02 20.25 -14.10
C ILE A 775 7.02 21.29 -15.23
N ALA A 776 7.81 22.36 -15.11
CA ALA A 776 7.84 23.42 -16.11
C ALA A 776 8.45 22.95 -17.44
N GLU A 777 9.47 22.09 -17.38
CA GLU A 777 10.09 21.48 -18.55
C GLU A 777 9.14 20.48 -19.22
N GLY A 778 8.44 19.64 -18.44
CA GLY A 778 7.41 18.73 -18.95
C GLY A 778 6.28 19.47 -19.66
N MET A 779 5.78 20.56 -19.05
CA MET A 779 4.77 21.43 -19.65
C MET A 779 5.24 22.06 -20.97
N ALA A 780 6.49 22.53 -21.03
CA ALA A 780 7.07 23.10 -22.25
C ALA A 780 7.16 22.05 -23.38
N ARG A 781 7.50 20.80 -23.03
CA ARG A 781 7.52 19.67 -23.98
C ARG A 781 6.14 19.31 -24.48
N LEU A 782 5.15 19.21 -23.60
CA LEU A 782 3.75 18.99 -23.99
C LEU A 782 3.29 20.06 -24.99
N ALA A 783 3.53 21.34 -24.67
CA ALA A 783 3.19 22.44 -25.56
C ALA A 783 3.93 22.35 -26.91
N CYS A 784 5.18 21.91 -26.93
CA CYS A 784 5.95 21.69 -28.15
C CYS A 784 5.35 20.57 -29.02
N HIS A 785 5.02 19.43 -28.40
CA HIS A 785 4.47 18.26 -29.09
C HIS A 785 3.01 18.41 -29.50
N LEU A 786 2.29 19.38 -28.94
CA LEU A 786 0.94 19.73 -29.35
C LEU A 786 0.92 20.53 -30.68
N ARG A 787 1.93 21.37 -30.95
CA ARG A 787 1.97 22.26 -32.14
C ARG A 787 1.82 21.56 -33.49
N PRO A 788 2.41 20.38 -33.77
CA PRO A 788 2.23 19.68 -35.05
C PRO A 788 0.77 19.41 -35.42
N ALA A 789 -0.12 19.28 -34.42
CA ALA A 789 -1.55 19.07 -34.63
C ALA A 789 -2.22 20.22 -35.41
N HIS A 790 -1.64 21.43 -35.39
CA HIS A 790 -2.13 22.56 -36.18
C HIS A 790 -2.00 22.33 -37.69
N VAL A 791 -0.95 21.64 -38.13
CA VAL A 791 -0.60 21.48 -39.56
C VAL A 791 -1.23 20.21 -40.14
N GLN A 792 -1.45 19.19 -39.32
CA GLN A 792 -1.98 17.89 -39.75
C GLN A 792 -3.52 17.87 -39.68
N ALA A 793 -4.17 18.51 -40.66
CA ALA A 793 -5.64 18.59 -40.73
C ALA A 793 -6.35 17.22 -40.79
N THR A 794 -5.63 16.14 -41.12
CA THR A 794 -6.13 14.76 -41.18
C THR A 794 -5.84 13.93 -39.93
N GLU A 795 -5.06 14.42 -38.96
CA GLU A 795 -4.78 13.70 -37.72
C GLU A 795 -6.01 13.73 -36.81
N THR A 796 -6.45 12.56 -36.35
CA THR A 796 -7.56 12.45 -35.40
C THR A 796 -7.11 12.84 -34.00
N LEU A 797 -8.04 13.23 -33.12
CA LEU A 797 -7.67 13.51 -31.72
C LEU A 797 -7.18 12.26 -30.98
N ASP A 798 -7.62 11.07 -31.40
CA ASP A 798 -7.10 9.80 -30.88
C ASP A 798 -5.61 9.63 -31.22
N ASP A 799 -5.23 9.80 -32.49
CA ASP A 799 -3.83 9.72 -32.93
C ASP A 799 -2.95 10.75 -32.19
N LEU A 800 -3.48 11.96 -32.00
CA LEU A 800 -2.80 13.02 -31.25
C LEU A 800 -2.56 12.61 -29.80
N CYS A 801 -3.58 12.12 -29.10
CA CYS A 801 -3.46 11.65 -27.72
C CYS A 801 -2.49 10.49 -27.59
N ASP A 802 -2.56 9.49 -28.47
CA ASP A 802 -1.67 8.33 -28.46
C ASP A 802 -0.21 8.75 -28.70
N ARG A 803 0.02 9.70 -29.61
CA ARG A 803 1.34 10.28 -29.84
C ARG A 803 1.86 11.05 -28.62
N LEU A 804 1.02 11.87 -27.99
CA LEU A 804 1.40 12.64 -26.80
C LEU A 804 1.76 11.73 -25.64
N ILE A 805 0.94 10.71 -25.35
CA ILE A 805 1.22 9.72 -24.31
C ILE A 805 2.52 8.97 -24.62
N THR A 806 2.68 8.46 -25.84
CA THR A 806 3.88 7.69 -26.22
C THR A 806 5.16 8.52 -26.14
N THR A 807 5.07 9.82 -26.45
CA THR A 807 6.24 10.72 -26.48
C THR A 807 6.60 11.23 -25.08
N LEU A 808 5.61 11.51 -24.24
CA LEU A 808 5.81 12.04 -22.90
C LEU A 808 6.04 10.94 -21.86
N LEU A 809 5.55 9.72 -22.09
CA LEU A 809 5.73 8.55 -21.22
C LEU A 809 6.43 7.39 -21.96
N PRO A 810 7.73 7.52 -22.30
CA PRO A 810 8.46 6.48 -23.03
C PRO A 810 8.74 5.23 -22.19
N ASP A 811 8.92 5.39 -20.86
CA ASP A 811 9.04 4.28 -19.90
C ASP A 811 7.66 4.03 -19.28
N GLN A 812 7.02 2.90 -19.60
CA GLN A 812 5.67 2.54 -19.09
C GLN A 812 5.60 2.33 -17.56
N ARG A 813 6.69 2.57 -16.83
CA ARG A 813 6.77 2.51 -15.37
C ARG A 813 6.72 3.93 -14.79
N SER A 814 5.63 4.66 -15.08
CA SER A 814 5.38 5.93 -14.40
C SER A 814 5.25 5.69 -12.89
N ARG A 815 5.81 6.60 -12.09
CA ARG A 815 5.67 6.55 -10.62
C ARG A 815 4.29 6.96 -10.16
N ASP A 816 3.59 7.74 -10.99
CA ASP A 816 2.28 8.29 -10.70
C ASP A 816 1.30 8.05 -11.85
N ASP A 817 0.02 8.19 -11.55
CA ASP A 817 -1.04 8.10 -12.54
C ASP A 817 -0.95 9.28 -13.52
N SER A 818 -1.47 9.11 -14.72
CA SER A 818 -1.45 10.17 -15.72
C SER A 818 -2.74 10.20 -16.51
N ALA A 819 -3.46 11.31 -16.43
CA ALA A 819 -4.63 11.59 -17.22
C ALA A 819 -4.32 12.70 -18.24
N LEU A 820 -4.82 12.54 -19.45
CA LEU A 820 -4.77 13.52 -20.53
C LEU A 820 -6.17 13.64 -21.14
N LEU A 821 -6.75 14.84 -21.11
CA LEU A 821 -7.99 15.19 -21.78
C LEU A 821 -7.72 16.26 -22.83
N VAL A 822 -7.95 15.92 -24.10
CA VAL A 822 -7.79 16.84 -25.23
C VAL A 822 -9.15 17.15 -25.84
N ALA A 823 -9.46 18.43 -26.02
CA ALA A 823 -10.70 18.89 -26.62
C ALA A 823 -10.43 19.91 -27.72
N ARG A 824 -11.04 19.71 -28.90
CA ARG A 824 -11.06 20.68 -29.99
C ARG A 824 -12.38 21.44 -29.98
N THR A 825 -12.32 22.76 -29.88
CA THR A 825 -13.50 23.62 -29.89
C THR A 825 -14.15 23.68 -31.27
N GLN A 826 -15.47 23.75 -31.27
CA GLN A 826 -16.31 23.97 -32.44
C GLN A 826 -17.35 25.02 -32.08
N ALA A 827 -17.28 26.17 -32.72
CA ALA A 827 -18.24 27.24 -32.55
C ALA A 827 -19.57 26.85 -33.21
N LEU A 828 -20.68 27.24 -32.58
CA LEU A 828 -21.99 27.02 -33.19
C LEU A 828 -22.12 27.94 -34.42
N ALA A 829 -22.47 27.35 -35.57
CA ALA A 829 -22.53 28.09 -36.83
C ALA A 829 -23.53 29.27 -36.73
N PRO A 830 -23.20 30.48 -37.24
CA PRO A 830 -24.06 31.66 -37.10
C PRO A 830 -25.49 31.46 -37.60
N GLU A 831 -25.69 30.65 -38.62
CA GLU A 831 -27.00 30.28 -39.16
C GLU A 831 -27.88 29.48 -38.18
N ASN A 832 -27.28 28.90 -37.13
CA ASN A 832 -27.95 28.16 -36.07
C ASN A 832 -28.21 29.01 -34.82
N ILE A 833 -27.86 30.30 -34.84
CA ILE A 833 -28.03 31.22 -33.73
C ILE A 833 -28.97 32.36 -34.17
N SER A 834 -29.96 32.67 -33.35
CA SER A 834 -30.77 33.87 -33.52
C SER A 834 -30.90 34.61 -32.20
N CYS A 835 -30.74 35.92 -32.22
CA CYS A 835 -30.73 36.76 -31.02
C CYS A 835 -31.53 38.02 -31.26
N LEU A 836 -32.40 38.37 -30.32
CA LEU A 836 -33.22 39.57 -30.34
C LEU A 836 -33.12 40.28 -28.99
N GLN A 837 -32.69 41.55 -29.05
CA GLN A 837 -32.82 42.48 -27.93
C GLN A 837 -34.25 43.01 -27.90
N LEU A 838 -34.94 42.81 -26.78
CA LEU A 838 -36.31 43.22 -26.56
C LEU A 838 -36.35 44.52 -25.73
N GLN A 839 -37.29 45.40 -26.06
CA GLN A 839 -37.56 46.59 -25.27
C GLN A 839 -38.33 46.21 -23.99
N ASP A 840 -38.05 46.90 -22.88
CA ASP A 840 -38.72 46.69 -21.60
C ASP A 840 -40.11 47.36 -21.60
N ASP A 841 -41.02 46.83 -22.42
CA ASP A 841 -42.39 47.32 -22.57
C ASP A 841 -43.41 46.18 -22.81
N PRO A 842 -44.73 46.42 -22.66
CA PRO A 842 -45.76 45.37 -22.77
C PRO A 842 -45.84 44.66 -24.13
N THR A 843 -45.25 45.22 -25.20
CA THR A 843 -45.22 44.63 -26.54
C THR A 843 -44.10 43.59 -26.71
N ALA A 844 -43.14 43.50 -25.79
CA ALA A 844 -41.98 42.60 -25.85
C ALA A 844 -42.37 41.13 -26.10
N ALA A 845 -43.40 40.62 -25.42
CA ALA A 845 -43.88 39.25 -25.64
C ALA A 845 -44.43 39.03 -27.06
N GLY A 846 -45.05 40.06 -27.66
CA GLY A 846 -45.51 40.02 -29.05
C GLY A 846 -44.34 40.01 -30.05
N GLN A 847 -43.32 40.84 -29.79
CA GLN A 847 -42.08 40.88 -30.57
C GLN A 847 -41.34 39.53 -30.53
N ALA A 848 -41.23 38.94 -29.33
CA ALA A 848 -40.64 37.62 -29.12
C ALA A 848 -41.34 36.53 -29.94
N ARG A 849 -42.68 36.45 -29.88
CA ARG A 849 -43.44 35.47 -30.68
C ARG A 849 -43.24 35.67 -32.18
N GLY A 850 -43.28 36.91 -32.66
CA GLY A 850 -43.06 37.22 -34.08
C GLY A 850 -41.67 36.79 -34.56
N HIS A 851 -40.64 37.01 -33.74
CA HIS A 851 -39.28 36.61 -34.04
C HIS A 851 -39.10 35.09 -34.02
N VAL A 852 -39.64 34.40 -33.00
CA VAL A 852 -39.62 32.93 -32.90
C VAL A 852 -40.30 32.29 -34.11
N ARG A 853 -41.48 32.77 -34.51
CA ARG A 853 -42.19 32.29 -35.69
C ARG A 853 -41.36 32.42 -36.95
N ALA A 854 -40.82 33.61 -37.20
CA ALA A 854 -40.04 33.89 -38.40
C ALA A 854 -38.77 33.04 -38.44
N GLN A 855 -38.08 32.91 -37.30
CA GLN A 855 -36.83 32.15 -37.23
C GLN A 855 -37.05 30.64 -37.38
N LEU A 856 -38.04 30.07 -36.69
CA LEU A 856 -38.33 28.64 -36.79
C LEU A 856 -38.84 28.25 -38.18
N ALA A 857 -39.64 29.11 -38.83
CA ALA A 857 -40.01 28.92 -40.23
C ALA A 857 -38.77 28.96 -41.14
N ALA A 858 -37.83 29.88 -40.91
CA ALA A 858 -36.58 29.94 -41.65
C ALA A 858 -35.67 28.70 -41.43
N TRP A 859 -35.78 28.06 -40.26
CA TRP A 859 -35.10 26.80 -39.95
C TRP A 859 -35.86 25.54 -40.37
N ASN A 860 -37.05 25.67 -40.97
CA ASN A 860 -37.97 24.58 -41.31
C ASN A 860 -38.40 23.74 -40.10
N LEU A 861 -38.67 24.40 -38.97
CA LEU A 861 -39.12 23.79 -37.71
C LEU A 861 -40.56 24.18 -37.39
N ASP A 862 -41.44 24.12 -38.39
CA ASP A 862 -42.83 24.59 -38.29
C ASP A 862 -43.63 23.91 -37.16
N GLU A 863 -43.33 22.63 -36.89
CA GLU A 863 -43.97 21.84 -35.84
C GLU A 863 -43.72 22.40 -34.42
N LEU A 864 -42.57 23.05 -34.21
CA LEU A 864 -42.19 23.59 -32.90
C LEU A 864 -42.73 25.01 -32.66
N ILE A 865 -43.13 25.74 -33.72
CA ILE A 865 -43.52 27.16 -33.66
C ILE A 865 -44.49 27.45 -32.52
N MET A 866 -45.61 26.72 -32.44
CA MET A 866 -46.65 26.97 -31.44
C MET A 866 -46.10 26.82 -30.00
N THR A 867 -45.32 25.76 -29.78
CA THR A 867 -44.78 25.44 -28.45
C THR A 867 -43.67 26.42 -28.04
N THR A 868 -42.76 26.78 -28.95
CA THR A 868 -41.69 27.73 -28.66
C THR A 868 -42.22 29.15 -28.52
N GLU A 869 -43.26 29.55 -29.27
CA GLU A 869 -43.95 30.83 -29.07
C GLU A 869 -44.55 30.95 -27.67
N LEU A 870 -45.20 29.88 -27.19
CA LEU A 870 -45.74 29.82 -25.83
C LEU A 870 -44.61 30.00 -24.80
N VAL A 871 -43.53 29.23 -24.94
CA VAL A 871 -42.36 29.30 -24.05
C VAL A 871 -41.77 30.71 -24.03
N ALA A 872 -41.45 31.28 -25.20
CA ALA A 872 -40.89 32.62 -25.29
C ALA A 872 -41.84 33.69 -24.72
N SER A 873 -43.15 33.56 -24.96
CA SER A 873 -44.15 34.48 -24.42
C SER A 873 -44.23 34.43 -22.90
N GLU A 874 -44.21 33.24 -22.30
CA GLU A 874 -44.25 33.07 -20.85
C GLU A 874 -42.94 33.54 -20.19
N LEU A 875 -41.78 33.21 -20.78
CA LEU A 875 -40.48 33.65 -20.27
C LEU A 875 -40.33 35.18 -20.32
N VAL A 876 -40.56 35.79 -21.48
CA VAL A 876 -40.48 37.26 -21.64
C VAL A 876 -41.55 37.95 -20.80
N GLY A 877 -42.77 37.41 -20.75
CA GLY A 877 -43.85 37.94 -19.91
C GLY A 877 -43.49 37.96 -18.42
N ASN A 878 -42.79 36.93 -17.93
CA ASN A 878 -42.29 36.90 -16.56
C ASN A 878 -41.19 37.94 -16.32
N VAL A 879 -40.27 38.10 -17.27
CA VAL A 879 -39.19 39.10 -17.18
C VAL A 879 -39.77 40.51 -17.14
N VAL A 880 -40.66 40.89 -18.07
CA VAL A 880 -41.27 42.23 -18.11
C VAL A 880 -42.08 42.55 -16.83
N ARG A 881 -42.69 41.54 -16.19
CA ARG A 881 -43.48 41.75 -14.96
C ARG A 881 -42.64 41.84 -13.68
N HIS A 882 -41.50 41.15 -13.64
CA HIS A 882 -40.78 40.88 -12.39
C HIS A 882 -39.31 41.32 -12.38
N ALA A 883 -38.74 41.64 -13.53
CA ALA A 883 -37.36 42.09 -13.69
C ALA A 883 -37.29 43.46 -14.38
N ARG A 884 -36.11 44.07 -14.37
CA ARG A 884 -35.79 45.30 -15.10
C ARG A 884 -34.40 45.16 -15.71
N GLY A 885 -34.20 45.68 -16.91
CA GLY A 885 -32.92 45.63 -17.62
C GLY A 885 -33.07 45.19 -19.08
N PRO A 886 -31.96 45.10 -19.83
CA PRO A 886 -32.00 44.62 -21.22
C PRO A 886 -32.47 43.17 -21.25
N ILE A 887 -33.54 42.92 -22.00
CA ILE A 887 -34.12 41.58 -22.16
C ILE A 887 -33.56 41.01 -23.46
N THR A 888 -32.83 39.90 -23.38
CA THR A 888 -32.29 39.23 -24.56
C THR A 888 -33.00 37.90 -24.76
N LEU A 889 -33.64 37.71 -25.91
CA LEU A 889 -34.15 36.41 -26.36
C LEU A 889 -33.13 35.80 -27.32
N ARG A 890 -32.73 34.56 -27.07
CA ARG A 890 -31.81 33.81 -27.92
C ARG A 890 -32.36 32.43 -28.25
N LEU A 891 -32.29 32.06 -29.53
CA LEU A 891 -32.65 30.74 -30.05
C LEU A 891 -31.39 30.06 -30.59
N LEU A 892 -31.18 28.80 -30.22
CA LEU A 892 -30.04 28.00 -30.67
C LEU A 892 -30.54 26.69 -31.29
N ARG A 893 -30.07 26.39 -32.50
CA ARG A 893 -30.34 25.13 -33.21
C ARG A 893 -29.12 24.22 -33.14
N GLY A 894 -29.06 23.40 -32.10
CA GLY A 894 -28.01 22.40 -31.89
C GLY A 894 -28.56 20.99 -32.01
N ARG A 895 -28.24 20.14 -31.03
CA ARG A 895 -28.84 18.80 -30.88
C ARG A 895 -30.30 18.89 -30.41
N THR A 896 -30.64 19.99 -29.75
CA THR A 896 -32.00 20.38 -29.38
C THR A 896 -32.24 21.82 -29.81
N LEU A 897 -33.51 22.24 -29.85
CA LEU A 897 -33.86 23.65 -29.96
C LEU A 897 -33.80 24.26 -28.55
N VAL A 898 -32.88 25.20 -28.35
CA VAL A 898 -32.77 25.92 -27.08
C VAL A 898 -33.38 27.30 -27.22
N CYS A 899 -34.27 27.65 -26.29
CA CYS A 899 -34.80 29.01 -26.15
C CYS A 899 -34.35 29.58 -24.80
N GLU A 900 -33.57 30.66 -24.86
CA GLU A 900 -33.00 31.37 -23.72
C GLU A 900 -33.56 32.78 -23.61
N VAL A 901 -33.90 33.19 -22.40
CA VAL A 901 -34.27 34.58 -22.09
C VAL A 901 -33.41 35.05 -20.93
N ALA A 902 -32.57 36.04 -21.20
CA ALA A 902 -31.69 36.66 -20.22
C ALA A 902 -32.22 38.03 -19.77
N ASP A 903 -32.04 38.31 -18.48
CA ASP A 903 -32.43 39.55 -17.81
C ASP A 903 -31.39 39.94 -16.73
N ALA A 904 -31.43 41.19 -16.24
CA ALA A 904 -30.46 41.70 -15.26
C ALA A 904 -30.85 41.44 -13.78
N SER A 905 -31.89 40.65 -13.51
CA SER A 905 -32.39 40.36 -12.16
C SER A 905 -31.66 39.18 -11.52
N PRO A 906 -31.23 39.29 -10.25
CA PRO A 906 -30.71 38.16 -9.48
C PRO A 906 -31.82 37.27 -8.90
N ALA A 907 -33.11 37.55 -9.16
CA ALA A 907 -34.22 36.84 -8.49
C ALA A 907 -34.39 35.40 -8.98
N MET A 908 -34.37 34.46 -8.03
CA MET A 908 -34.53 33.02 -8.26
C MET A 908 -35.97 32.68 -8.72
N PRO A 909 -36.17 32.04 -9.89
CA PRO A 909 -37.49 31.65 -10.34
C PRO A 909 -38.02 30.49 -9.48
N ARG A 910 -39.25 30.61 -8.97
CA ARG A 910 -39.91 29.57 -8.18
C ARG A 910 -41.15 29.06 -8.90
N ILE A 911 -41.25 27.75 -9.10
CA ILE A 911 -42.48 27.11 -9.55
C ILE A 911 -43.54 27.29 -8.45
N ARG A 912 -44.67 27.92 -8.77
CA ARG A 912 -45.81 28.02 -7.86
C ARG A 912 -46.87 27.00 -8.28
N ARG A 913 -47.51 26.34 -7.32
CA ARG A 913 -48.75 25.58 -7.58
C ARG A 913 -49.90 26.58 -7.58
N ALA A 914 -50.27 27.06 -8.76
CA ALA A 914 -51.43 27.92 -8.94
C ALA A 914 -52.72 27.11 -8.72
N ALA A 915 -53.70 27.66 -8.01
CA ALA A 915 -55.02 27.05 -7.88
C ALA A 915 -55.81 27.14 -9.20
N ASP A 916 -56.87 26.35 -9.34
CA ASP A 916 -57.69 26.29 -10.58
C ASP A 916 -58.26 27.68 -10.99
N THR A 917 -58.37 28.62 -10.05
CA THR A 917 -58.86 30.00 -10.24
C THR A 917 -57.77 31.07 -10.36
N ASP A 918 -56.50 30.73 -10.21
CA ASP A 918 -55.41 31.72 -10.26
C ASP A 918 -55.06 32.08 -11.70
N GLU A 919 -55.14 33.37 -12.03
CA GLU A 919 -54.74 33.94 -13.33
C GLU A 919 -53.21 34.10 -13.49
N ASN A 920 -52.44 33.93 -12.40
CA ASN A 920 -51.00 34.11 -12.37
C ASN A 920 -50.28 32.87 -11.78
N GLY A 921 -49.02 32.66 -12.15
CA GLY A 921 -48.17 31.62 -11.54
C GLY A 921 -48.14 30.26 -12.26
N ARG A 922 -48.78 30.13 -13.43
CA ARG A 922 -48.78 28.90 -14.26
C ARG A 922 -47.65 28.83 -15.29
N GLY A 923 -46.95 29.93 -15.58
CA GLY A 923 -46.00 30.01 -16.69
C GLY A 923 -44.90 28.95 -16.65
N LEU A 924 -44.23 28.77 -15.51
CA LEU A 924 -43.20 27.71 -15.36
C LEU A 924 -43.79 26.29 -15.40
N GLN A 925 -45.05 26.09 -15.01
CA GLN A 925 -45.71 24.79 -15.13
C GLN A 925 -46.01 24.46 -16.60
N LEU A 926 -46.45 25.45 -17.38
CA LEU A 926 -46.66 25.31 -18.83
C LEU A 926 -45.34 25.02 -19.54
N ILE A 927 -44.28 25.79 -19.24
CA ILE A 927 -42.94 25.55 -19.76
C ILE A 927 -42.51 24.11 -19.46
N SER A 928 -42.61 23.68 -18.20
CA SER A 928 -42.24 22.32 -17.79
C SER A 928 -43.05 21.22 -18.47
N ALA A 929 -44.25 21.50 -19.00
CA ALA A 929 -45.08 20.53 -19.69
C ALA A 929 -44.79 20.44 -21.20
N VAL A 930 -44.19 21.47 -21.79
CA VAL A 930 -43.95 21.56 -23.25
C VAL A 930 -42.46 21.52 -23.63
N THR A 931 -41.56 21.50 -22.64
CA THR A 931 -40.11 21.38 -22.84
C THR A 931 -39.60 20.08 -22.21
N SER A 932 -38.50 19.57 -22.76
CA SER A 932 -37.85 18.36 -22.24
C SER A 932 -37.03 18.65 -20.99
N ARG A 933 -36.32 19.78 -21.00
CA ARG A 933 -35.54 20.31 -19.87
C ARG A 933 -35.71 21.82 -19.83
N TRP A 934 -35.52 22.39 -18.65
CA TRP A 934 -35.41 23.82 -18.46
C TRP A 934 -34.65 24.10 -17.17
N GLY A 935 -34.03 25.27 -17.09
CA GLY A 935 -33.22 25.66 -15.94
C GLY A 935 -32.99 27.16 -15.89
N ALA A 936 -32.23 27.59 -14.90
CA ALA A 936 -31.81 28.98 -14.76
C ALA A 936 -30.30 29.01 -14.51
N ARG A 937 -29.59 29.76 -15.35
CA ARG A 937 -28.17 30.05 -15.21
C ARG A 937 -28.00 31.44 -14.61
N TYR A 938 -27.11 31.57 -13.63
CA TYR A 938 -26.80 32.83 -12.99
C TYR A 938 -25.42 33.32 -13.44
N SER A 939 -25.30 34.63 -13.65
CA SER A 939 -24.03 35.31 -13.88
C SER A 939 -23.95 36.53 -12.97
N GLY A 940 -22.75 37.09 -12.80
CA GLY A 940 -22.58 38.35 -12.06
C GLY A 940 -23.38 39.53 -12.65
N SER A 941 -23.85 39.41 -13.89
CA SER A 941 -24.61 40.43 -14.62
C SER A 941 -26.13 40.19 -14.65
N GLY A 942 -26.62 39.06 -14.15
CA GLY A 942 -28.03 38.73 -14.15
C GLY A 942 -28.33 37.24 -14.21
N LYS A 943 -29.41 36.90 -14.90
CA LYS A 943 -29.97 35.54 -14.97
C LYS A 943 -30.40 35.23 -16.39
N CYS A 944 -30.19 33.98 -16.79
CA CYS A 944 -30.73 33.42 -18.03
C CYS A 944 -31.63 32.23 -17.70
N ILE A 945 -32.90 32.26 -18.12
CA ILE A 945 -33.76 31.07 -18.11
C ILE A 945 -33.67 30.42 -19.48
N TRP A 946 -33.38 29.13 -19.51
CA TRP A 946 -33.24 28.35 -20.73
C TRP A 946 -34.22 27.20 -20.76
N THR A 947 -34.56 26.76 -21.97
CA THR A 947 -35.47 25.65 -22.22
C THR A 947 -34.97 24.84 -23.40
N GLU A 948 -35.16 23.52 -23.35
CA GLU A 948 -34.76 22.59 -24.41
C GLU A 948 -35.98 21.87 -24.98
N GLN A 949 -36.14 21.92 -26.29
CA GLN A 949 -37.15 21.17 -27.02
C GLN A 949 -36.45 20.20 -27.98
N PRO A 950 -36.86 18.93 -28.03
CA PRO A 950 -36.27 17.98 -28.97
C PRO A 950 -36.55 18.44 -30.39
N LEU A 951 -35.51 18.49 -31.23
CA LEU A 951 -35.70 18.57 -32.67
C LEU A 951 -36.18 17.17 -33.08
N SER A 952 -37.37 17.04 -33.68
CA SER A 952 -37.85 15.75 -34.19
C SER A 952 -36.80 15.16 -35.13
N ALA A 953 -36.04 14.19 -34.63
CA ALA A 953 -35.15 13.37 -35.43
C ALA A 953 -35.98 12.19 -35.97
N ASP A 954 -35.91 12.00 -37.28
CA ASP A 954 -36.15 10.76 -38.05
C ASP A 954 -36.83 9.59 -37.28
N PRO A 955 -38.01 9.07 -37.72
CA PRO A 955 -38.77 8.01 -37.03
C PRO A 955 -38.07 6.65 -36.80
N LEU A 956 -36.76 6.54 -37.00
CA LEU A 956 -35.99 5.28 -36.96
C LEU A 956 -34.77 5.28 -36.02
N GLY A 957 -34.58 6.29 -35.16
CA GLY A 957 -33.52 6.30 -34.14
C GLY A 957 -33.88 5.47 -32.89
N GLU A 958 -33.21 4.34 -32.71
CA GLU A 958 -33.38 3.35 -31.63
C GLU A 958 -33.71 3.91 -30.25
N ARG A 959 -34.79 3.37 -29.66
CA ARG A 959 -35.01 3.32 -28.22
C ARG A 959 -33.84 2.59 -27.55
N ILE A 960 -32.86 3.33 -27.05
CA ILE A 960 -31.99 2.81 -25.98
C ILE A 960 -32.77 3.01 -24.68
N SER A 961 -33.42 1.93 -24.25
CA SER A 961 -34.08 1.83 -22.95
C SER A 961 -33.05 1.87 -21.82
N TYR A 962 -33.16 2.86 -20.95
CA TYR A 962 -32.61 2.84 -19.59
C TYR A 962 -33.41 1.84 -18.74
N GLU A 963 -33.12 0.55 -18.90
CA GLU A 963 -33.55 -0.49 -17.96
C GLU A 963 -32.40 -1.49 -17.77
N SER A 964 -31.38 -1.11 -17.00
CA SER A 964 -30.63 -2.02 -16.11
C SER A 964 -29.85 -1.19 -15.09
N VAL A 965 -30.40 -1.07 -13.88
CA VAL A 965 -29.66 -0.76 -12.64
C VAL A 965 -29.14 -2.08 -12.08
#